data_AF-A0A226MIM3-F1
#
_entry.id   AF-A0A226MIM3-F1
#
_cell.length_a   1.000
_cell.length_b   1.000
_cell.length_c   1.000
_cell.angle_alpha   90.00
_cell.angle_beta   90.00
_cell.angle_gamma   90.00
#
_symmetry.space_group_name_H-M   'P 1'
#
loop_
_entity.id
_entity.type
_entity.pdbx_description
1 polymer ?
#
loop_
_entity_poly.entity_id
_entity_poly.type
_entity_poly.pdbx_seq_one_letter_code
_entity_poly.pdbx_strand_id
1 'polypeptide(L)'
;MDGSHWLSMKEVLAELSRRGHEIVVVAPDSNILIDSTGSYTMKTYSVPYKQEEMEELLRSTGMISFSEEPYITRFLGIWKNFRKSSTLFHAACSSLLHKKELMKFIEESKFDAVFTDPLTPCGQIVALHFSIPSVFFLRGIPCSVDIYAAQSPSPPSYVPRLFSSNTDRMTFSQRVKNLLISISEYFTCSIIYSPFEKLASDFLQKPMTLTQLLSHGSVWLKRTDFVFDYPMPVMPSMIFIGGINCGKKKLIPQNSALHIAAGMALVFPSHPRVTVTLLVLLSVLSLATGGKLLVVPVGGSHWLSMQEVLDGLRQKGHEIVIISPEFNLHVKPSENFTTKLYHVPVTEEEVNGGIQAFLKDAFAEGSFLERFQRVRERVQKLFELGFIACEHLLNNKELIRYLEESNFDALFTDPVLPCGAILAEHLSIPSVYLLRGIPCGLDFEATQCPSPPSYVPRIFTDHTDHMNFLQRVKNVIFDASNLFLCDFLFKPYEKLASDFLQRDVTVLDLLRKASIWLLRYDFVLDYPRPLMPNIIAVGGVNCAHKQLSQVSCVLFFILVLVFLLCNTPHTSAGMALVFPSHPQVTVTLLVLLSMLSLAAGGKLLVVSVDGSPWSSALEFLKVLSQKGHEIVVVAPEASINVKPSENFILKTYPVTFTQDEMDGSLDRFLQDAFAEGSFLERFFRVRESMKKLSESTFMTCENLLYNKELIRYLEESNFDALLTDPVLSCGAILAEHLSIPSVYFMRLIPCGLDFEASQCPSPPSYVPRAFTDYTDHMNFLQRVKNVILETSNLFLCDFVLKPYDKLASDFLHRDVTMLDLFRKASIWLLRYDFVFEYPRPLMPNMIAVGGVNCAHKPLSQVGCVLFFILVLSDFCAPKNVITPHIAAGMALVLPSHPCITVTLLVLLSVLNLAAGGKLLVVPVDGSHWLSMREVLEGLWQKGHEIVVVAPEASIHIKPSESFVMKAYPVPFTQEELDNYFREFSQDTFAEGSFLERLAKIHQRVMNMSAIYISSCERLLYNSELIRYLEESNFDALFTDPFLPCGQILAEHLSIPSVFLLQQIPCGLEMEATQCPNPPSYVPRTFSGYTDHMNFFQRVINFFFEIPNSVLCHLLFRHYSKLASDFLQRDVTVLDLLRKASIWLLRLDFAFHFPRPLMPNMIVIGGITCTHKKLSQVGDALVCFFFLHLNFVSLNWNCVSRFKLLFT
;
A
#
# COMPACT_ATOMS: atom_id res chain seq x y z
N MET A 1 18.49 3.45 30.70
CA MET A 1 19.60 2.69 30.10
C MET A 1 20.51 3.65 29.37
N ASP A 2 21.83 3.52 29.59
CA ASP A 2 22.86 4.44 29.10
C ASP A 2 23.51 3.93 27.79
N GLY A 3 24.53 4.60 27.27
CA GLY A 3 25.30 4.18 26.10
C GLY A 3 24.58 4.44 24.77
N SER A 4 24.71 3.52 23.82
CA SER A 4 24.07 3.64 22.49
C SER A 4 22.54 3.61 22.55
N HIS A 5 21.95 3.16 23.66
CA HIS A 5 20.50 3.21 23.91
C HIS A 5 20.03 4.64 24.19
N TRP A 6 20.86 5.41 24.90
CA TRP A 6 20.58 6.81 25.23
C TRP A 6 20.69 7.75 24.01
N LEU A 7 21.67 7.55 23.14
CA LEU A 7 21.91 8.43 21.98
C LEU A 7 20.66 8.61 21.10
N SER A 8 19.96 7.53 20.79
CA SER A 8 18.72 7.60 20.00
C SER A 8 17.53 8.12 20.80
N MET A 9 17.50 7.86 22.11
CA MET A 9 16.43 8.36 22.98
C MET A 9 16.51 9.88 23.11
N LYS A 10 17.72 10.44 23.20
CA LYS A 10 17.97 11.89 23.31
C LYS A 10 17.31 12.67 22.17
N GLU A 11 17.35 12.16 20.94
CA GLU A 11 16.70 12.79 19.78
C GLU A 11 15.17 12.82 19.90
N VAL A 12 14.56 11.74 20.39
CA VAL A 12 13.12 11.67 20.65
C VAL A 12 12.72 12.66 21.75
N LEU A 13 13.50 12.70 22.85
CA LEU A 13 13.23 13.60 23.97
C LEU A 13 13.39 15.08 23.56
N ALA A 14 14.41 15.41 22.75
CA ALA A 14 14.60 16.77 22.26
C ALA A 14 13.41 17.26 21.43
N GLU A 15 12.84 16.39 20.58
CA GLU A 15 11.65 16.75 19.81
C GLU A 15 10.40 16.86 20.69
N LEU A 16 10.19 15.94 21.63
CA LEU A 16 9.06 16.01 22.57
C LEU A 16 9.10 17.33 23.35
N SER A 17 10.29 17.73 23.82
CA SER A 17 10.51 19.03 24.47
C SER A 17 10.18 20.19 23.55
N ARG A 18 10.61 20.14 22.28
CA ARG A 18 10.29 21.15 21.25
C ARG A 18 8.79 21.29 20.98
N ARG A 19 8.02 20.21 21.17
CA ARG A 19 6.56 20.16 21.05
C ARG A 19 5.82 20.56 22.32
N GLY A 20 6.55 20.97 23.37
CA GLY A 20 5.99 21.47 24.62
C GLY A 20 5.68 20.40 25.66
N HIS A 21 6.19 19.18 25.52
CA HIS A 21 6.05 18.14 26.54
C HIS A 21 7.05 18.38 27.68
N GLU A 22 6.58 18.23 28.93
CA GLU A 22 7.44 18.23 30.10
C GLU A 22 8.09 16.84 30.27
N ILE A 23 9.42 16.81 30.36
CA ILE A 23 10.20 15.57 30.36
C ILE A 23 11.03 15.49 31.63
N VAL A 24 10.91 14.37 32.33
CA VAL A 24 11.75 14.03 33.48
C VAL A 24 12.52 12.76 33.20
N VAL A 25 13.85 12.84 33.28
CA VAL A 25 14.76 11.71 33.08
C VAL A 25 15.26 11.22 34.44
N VAL A 26 14.99 9.96 34.74
CA VAL A 26 15.46 9.29 35.94
C VAL A 26 16.67 8.43 35.60
N ALA A 27 17.83 8.72 36.22
CA ALA A 27 19.09 8.02 35.95
C ALA A 27 19.88 7.73 37.24
N PRO A 28 20.71 6.67 37.29
CA PRO A 28 21.63 6.46 38.40
C PRO A 28 22.71 7.55 38.41
N ASP A 29 23.31 7.84 39.58
CA ASP A 29 24.42 8.80 39.72
C ASP A 29 25.74 8.34 39.08
N SER A 30 25.83 7.06 38.67
CA SER A 30 26.97 6.47 37.96
C SER A 30 26.77 6.43 36.43
N ASN A 31 25.98 7.34 35.86
CA ASN A 31 25.69 7.43 34.42
C ASN A 31 26.89 7.93 33.59
N ILE A 32 26.98 7.52 32.32
CA ILE A 32 28.11 7.77 31.42
C ILE A 32 27.77 8.86 30.39
N LEU A 33 26.68 8.72 29.61
CA LEU A 33 26.33 9.63 28.51
C LEU A 33 25.10 10.51 28.79
N ILE A 34 24.36 10.22 29.87
CA ILE A 34 23.16 11.00 30.22
C ILE A 34 23.63 12.32 30.85
N ASP A 35 23.52 13.43 30.13
CA ASP A 35 23.92 14.76 30.60
C ASP A 35 22.70 15.60 31.01
N SER A 36 22.86 16.65 31.82
CA SER A 36 21.79 17.63 32.02
C SER A 36 21.78 18.59 30.83
N THR A 37 20.77 18.48 29.97
CA THR A 37 20.57 19.40 28.84
C THR A 37 19.32 20.23 29.07
N GLY A 38 19.22 21.41 28.46
CA GLY A 38 18.08 22.31 28.64
C GLY A 38 16.71 21.79 28.16
N SER A 39 16.63 20.55 27.63
CA SER A 39 15.41 19.96 27.08
C SER A 39 14.64 19.05 28.04
N TYR A 40 15.19 18.67 29.20
CA TYR A 40 14.50 17.86 30.22
C TYR A 40 15.04 18.11 31.63
N THR A 41 14.23 17.75 32.64
CA THR A 41 14.63 17.76 34.05
C THR A 41 15.25 16.42 34.43
N MET A 42 16.43 16.42 35.03
CA MET A 42 17.08 15.19 35.49
C MET A 42 16.82 14.94 36.98
N LYS A 43 16.55 13.69 37.35
CA LYS A 43 16.50 13.19 38.74
C LYS A 43 17.44 12.00 38.89
N THR A 44 18.35 12.09 39.86
CA THR A 44 19.35 11.04 40.09
C THR A 44 19.06 10.22 41.35
N TYR A 45 19.54 8.98 41.37
CA TYR A 45 19.50 8.10 42.55
C TYR A 45 20.82 7.33 42.70
N SER A 46 21.21 7.06 43.95
CA SER A 46 22.50 6.41 44.22
C SER A 46 22.47 4.90 44.00
N VAL A 47 23.54 4.39 43.41
CA VAL A 47 23.75 2.96 43.14
C VAL A 47 24.99 2.40 43.86
N PRO A 48 25.06 1.09 44.14
CA PRO A 48 26.11 0.50 44.96
C PRO A 48 27.42 0.20 44.19
N TYR A 49 27.59 0.74 42.98
CA TYR A 49 28.76 0.52 42.13
C TYR A 49 29.23 1.84 41.52
N LYS A 50 30.51 1.92 41.15
CA LYS A 50 31.09 3.14 40.55
C LYS A 50 30.93 3.20 39.04
N GLN A 51 31.04 4.39 38.47
CA GLN A 51 30.97 4.60 37.02
C GLN A 51 32.07 3.81 36.28
N GLU A 52 33.29 3.74 36.82
CA GLU A 52 34.41 3.04 36.17
C GLU A 52 34.15 1.53 36.00
N GLU A 53 33.40 0.92 36.93
CA GLU A 53 33.04 -0.49 36.84
C GLU A 53 32.08 -0.77 35.66
N MET A 54 31.17 0.16 35.38
CA MET A 54 30.25 0.07 34.25
C MET A 54 30.98 0.31 32.92
N GLU A 55 31.90 1.27 32.88
CA GLU A 55 32.74 1.55 31.70
C GLU A 55 33.65 0.36 31.34
N GLU A 56 34.31 -0.25 32.33
CA GLU A 56 35.13 -1.45 32.12
C GLU A 56 34.30 -2.63 31.59
N LEU A 57 33.07 -2.78 32.10
CA LEU A 57 32.16 -3.83 31.65
C LEU A 57 31.71 -3.62 30.20
N LEU A 58 31.35 -2.39 29.82
CA LEU A 58 31.00 -2.06 28.43
C LEU A 58 32.18 -2.28 27.49
N ARG A 59 33.39 -1.83 27.89
CA ARG A 59 34.62 -1.99 27.11
C ARG A 59 34.98 -3.46 26.90
N SER A 60 34.97 -4.26 27.98
CA SER A 60 35.29 -5.70 27.91
C SER A 60 34.25 -6.47 27.08
N THR A 61 32.97 -6.13 27.20
CA THR A 61 31.90 -6.75 26.39
C THR A 61 32.07 -6.43 24.91
N GLY A 62 32.43 -5.19 24.56
CA GLY A 62 32.78 -4.80 23.20
C GLY A 62 33.94 -5.63 22.65
N MET A 63 35.07 -5.72 23.38
CA MET A 63 36.24 -6.46 22.91
C MET A 63 35.97 -7.94 22.67
N ILE A 64 35.23 -8.61 23.57
CA ILE A 64 34.91 -10.04 23.41
C ILE A 64 33.90 -10.26 22.28
N SER A 65 32.92 -9.36 22.11
CA SER A 65 31.89 -9.52 21.07
C SER A 65 32.46 -9.50 19.65
N PHE A 66 33.56 -8.76 19.46
CA PHE A 66 34.27 -8.65 18.18
C PHE A 66 35.59 -9.44 18.13
N SER A 67 35.84 -10.33 19.09
CA SER A 67 37.06 -11.14 19.06
C SER A 67 36.98 -12.29 18.06
N GLU A 68 38.15 -12.65 17.50
CA GLU A 68 38.33 -13.80 16.60
C GLU A 68 38.50 -15.14 17.33
N GLU A 69 38.23 -15.16 18.65
CA GLU A 69 38.30 -16.36 19.47
C GLU A 69 37.30 -17.44 18.98
N PRO A 70 37.59 -18.74 19.23
CA PRO A 70 36.65 -19.82 18.94
C PRO A 70 35.27 -19.55 19.56
N TYR A 71 34.20 -19.89 18.82
CA TYR A 71 32.82 -19.56 19.19
C TYR A 71 32.47 -19.90 20.64
N ILE A 72 32.92 -21.05 21.16
CA ILE A 72 32.65 -21.48 22.54
C ILE A 72 33.32 -20.55 23.56
N THR A 73 34.60 -20.20 23.34
CA THR A 73 35.36 -19.29 24.20
C THR A 73 34.72 -17.90 24.21
N ARG A 74 34.37 -17.40 23.02
CA ARG A 74 33.67 -16.12 22.87
C ARG A 74 32.30 -16.14 23.55
N PHE A 75 31.52 -17.20 23.35
CA PHE A 75 30.20 -17.38 23.96
C PHE A 75 30.29 -17.40 25.50
N LEU A 76 31.25 -18.14 26.08
CA LEU A 76 31.46 -18.18 27.53
C LEU A 76 31.88 -16.81 28.09
N GLY A 77 32.73 -16.08 27.37
CA GLY A 77 33.15 -14.72 27.73
C GLY A 77 31.98 -13.73 27.71
N ILE A 78 31.19 -13.73 26.62
CA ILE A 78 29.97 -12.93 26.47
C ILE A 78 28.98 -13.26 27.59
N TRP A 79 28.75 -14.55 27.86
CA TRP A 79 27.84 -15.01 28.91
C TRP A 79 28.27 -14.53 30.31
N LYS A 80 29.57 -14.61 30.64
CA LYS A 80 30.12 -14.11 31.90
C LYS A 80 29.88 -12.60 32.06
N ASN A 81 30.09 -11.84 31.00
CA ASN A 81 29.86 -10.39 31.01
C ASN A 81 28.38 -10.05 31.13
N PHE A 82 27.49 -10.71 30.38
CA PHE A 82 26.05 -10.51 30.52
C PHE A 82 25.55 -10.81 31.95
N ARG A 83 26.10 -11.85 32.60
CA ARG A 83 25.79 -12.14 34.00
C ARG A 83 26.24 -11.00 34.94
N LYS A 84 27.44 -10.44 34.72
CA LYS A 84 27.92 -9.27 35.48
C LYS A 84 27.05 -8.02 35.23
N SER A 85 26.67 -7.76 33.98
CA SER A 85 25.76 -6.65 33.61
C SER A 85 24.39 -6.79 34.26
N SER A 86 23.81 -7.99 34.23
CA SER A 86 22.52 -8.27 34.88
C SER A 86 22.56 -7.97 36.37
N THR A 87 23.62 -8.36 37.09
CA THR A 87 23.77 -8.07 38.52
C THR A 87 23.81 -6.57 38.81
N LEU A 88 24.55 -5.78 38.01
CA LEU A 88 24.62 -4.33 38.18
C LEU A 88 23.28 -3.65 37.86
N PHE A 89 22.64 -4.03 36.75
CA PHE A 89 21.33 -3.50 36.38
C PHE A 89 20.25 -3.86 37.39
N HIS A 90 20.29 -5.06 37.97
CA HIS A 90 19.41 -5.47 39.06
C HIS A 90 19.63 -4.61 40.32
N ALA A 91 20.89 -4.36 40.70
CA ALA A 91 21.21 -3.50 41.84
C ALA A 91 20.73 -2.05 41.64
N ALA A 92 20.90 -1.51 40.43
CA ALA A 92 20.36 -0.20 40.06
C ALA A 92 18.82 -0.18 40.12
N CYS A 93 18.18 -1.24 39.62
CA CYS A 93 16.73 -1.43 39.69
C CYS A 93 16.20 -1.37 41.12
N SER A 94 16.82 -2.17 41.99
CA SER A 94 16.42 -2.26 43.39
C SER A 94 16.60 -0.93 44.11
N SER A 95 17.69 -0.22 43.84
CA SER A 95 17.97 1.11 44.42
C SER A 95 16.92 2.15 44.00
N LEU A 96 16.50 2.13 42.73
CA LEU A 96 15.42 2.99 42.22
C LEU A 96 14.09 2.71 42.92
N LEU A 97 13.65 1.45 42.93
CA LEU A 97 12.35 1.04 43.47
C LEU A 97 12.19 1.34 44.97
N HIS A 98 13.30 1.29 45.73
CA HIS A 98 13.29 1.56 47.18
C HIS A 98 13.61 3.01 47.55
N LYS A 99 13.88 3.90 46.59
CA LYS A 99 14.12 5.32 46.85
C LYS A 99 12.78 6.06 47.05
N LYS A 100 12.31 6.07 48.31
CA LYS A 100 11.01 6.63 48.72
C LYS A 100 10.73 8.03 48.19
N GLU A 101 11.72 8.93 48.24
CA GLU A 101 11.57 10.33 47.77
C GLU A 101 11.22 10.40 46.28
N LEU A 102 11.85 9.56 45.45
CA LEU A 102 11.67 9.56 44.01
C LEU A 102 10.36 8.87 43.61
N MET A 103 10.02 7.76 44.27
CA MET A 103 8.74 7.09 44.05
C MET A 103 7.55 7.98 44.43
N LYS A 104 7.65 8.71 45.54
CA LYS A 104 6.64 9.70 45.93
C LYS A 104 6.52 10.84 44.92
N PHE A 105 7.65 11.35 44.40
CA PHE A 105 7.65 12.34 43.33
C PHE A 105 6.93 11.85 42.07
N ILE A 106 7.18 10.60 41.65
CA ILE A 106 6.53 10.01 40.47
C ILE A 106 5.01 9.90 40.67
N GLU A 107 4.58 9.48 41.86
CA GLU A 107 3.16 9.41 42.23
C GLU A 107 2.47 10.78 42.19
N GLU A 108 3.09 11.80 42.78
CA GLU A 108 2.56 13.16 42.86
C GLU A 108 2.54 13.88 41.50
N SER A 109 3.51 13.56 40.62
CA SER A 109 3.66 14.21 39.30
C SER A 109 2.63 13.73 38.26
N LYS A 110 1.99 12.56 38.47
CA LYS A 110 0.95 12.00 37.57
C LYS A 110 1.36 11.94 36.09
N PHE A 111 2.52 11.36 35.80
CA PHE A 111 3.02 11.23 34.42
C PHE A 111 2.05 10.45 33.51
N ASP A 112 1.91 10.93 32.27
CA ASP A 112 1.01 10.34 31.26
C ASP A 112 1.58 9.11 30.53
N ALA A 113 2.91 8.96 30.51
CA ALA A 113 3.61 7.86 29.85
C ALA A 113 5.02 7.66 30.42
N VAL A 114 5.51 6.42 30.39
CA VAL A 114 6.89 6.06 30.77
C VAL A 114 7.66 5.56 29.55
N PHE A 115 8.69 6.28 29.13
CA PHE A 115 9.65 5.80 28.13
C PHE A 115 10.72 4.95 28.83
N THR A 116 10.85 3.68 28.44
CA THR A 116 11.83 2.79 29.08
C THR A 116 12.45 1.82 28.09
N ASP A 117 13.66 1.39 28.40
CA ASP A 117 14.30 0.29 27.68
C ASP A 117 13.95 -1.04 28.38
N PRO A 118 13.31 -2.00 27.69
CA PRO A 118 12.91 -3.27 28.29
C PRO A 118 14.08 -4.21 28.58
N LEU A 119 15.31 -3.94 28.10
CA LEU A 119 16.51 -4.69 28.52
C LEU A 119 16.76 -4.57 30.03
N THR A 120 16.32 -3.45 30.62
CA THR A 120 16.27 -3.26 32.08
C THR A 120 14.82 -2.99 32.51
N PRO A 121 14.08 -4.00 33.01
CA PRO A 121 12.63 -3.89 33.17
C PRO A 121 12.16 -2.96 34.32
N CYS A 122 13.06 -2.20 34.93
CA CYS A 122 12.78 -1.31 36.07
C CYS A 122 11.73 -0.25 35.76
N GLY A 123 11.85 0.42 34.61
CA GLY A 123 10.86 1.40 34.18
C GLY A 123 9.48 0.75 33.98
N GLN A 124 9.43 -0.51 33.55
CA GLN A 124 8.17 -1.26 33.43
C GLN A 124 7.55 -1.61 34.79
N ILE A 125 8.37 -1.95 35.78
CA ILE A 125 7.89 -2.18 37.15
C ILE A 125 7.28 -0.90 37.73
N VAL A 126 7.95 0.24 37.55
CA VAL A 126 7.45 1.57 37.97
C VAL A 126 6.14 1.90 37.23
N ALA A 127 6.11 1.72 35.90
CA ALA A 127 4.93 1.98 35.08
C ALA A 127 3.72 1.16 35.56
N LEU A 128 3.92 -0.13 35.86
CA LEU A 128 2.85 -1.00 36.38
C LEU A 128 2.41 -0.63 37.79
N HIS A 129 3.35 -0.28 38.67
CA HIS A 129 3.02 0.11 40.05
C HIS A 129 2.08 1.33 40.08
N PHE A 130 2.31 2.30 39.19
CA PHE A 130 1.50 3.51 39.10
C PHE A 130 0.41 3.47 38.02
N SER A 131 0.24 2.33 37.32
CA SER A 131 -0.70 2.18 36.20
C SER A 131 -0.51 3.20 35.06
N ILE A 132 0.75 3.57 34.79
CA ILE A 132 1.14 4.48 33.70
C ILE A 132 1.44 3.66 32.44
N PRO A 133 0.96 4.04 31.24
CA PRO A 133 1.31 3.33 30.02
C PRO A 133 2.80 3.47 29.71
N SER A 134 3.44 2.37 29.31
CA SER A 134 4.86 2.35 28.95
C SER A 134 5.07 2.28 27.44
N VAL A 135 6.06 3.04 26.97
CA VAL A 135 6.59 3.02 25.61
C VAL A 135 7.98 2.40 25.67
N PHE A 136 8.12 1.21 25.10
CA PHE A 136 9.41 0.54 25.00
C PHE A 136 10.22 1.10 23.85
N PHE A 137 11.48 1.41 24.12
CA PHE A 137 12.41 1.91 23.12
C PHE A 137 13.63 0.99 23.10
N LEU A 138 13.76 0.15 22.07
CA LEU A 138 14.73 -0.93 22.03
C LEU A 138 15.21 -1.22 20.61
N ARG A 139 16.38 -1.82 20.45
CA ARG A 139 16.76 -2.43 19.16
C ARG A 139 16.22 -3.87 19.08
N GLY A 140 16.45 -4.63 20.14
CA GLY A 140 15.96 -5.99 20.34
C GLY A 140 16.38 -6.48 21.73
N ILE A 141 15.70 -7.49 22.26
CA ILE A 141 16.09 -8.15 23.51
C ILE A 141 16.66 -9.54 23.15
N PRO A 142 17.75 -9.99 23.80
CA PRO A 142 18.19 -11.37 23.66
C PRO A 142 17.04 -12.37 23.86
N CYS A 143 17.11 -13.51 23.19
CA CYS A 143 16.15 -14.61 23.32
C CYS A 143 14.72 -14.30 22.85
N SER A 144 14.52 -13.23 22.08
CA SER A 144 13.23 -12.83 21.49
C SER A 144 12.12 -12.58 22.52
N VAL A 145 12.47 -12.23 23.76
CA VAL A 145 11.48 -11.92 24.80
C VAL A 145 10.57 -10.77 24.37
N ASP A 146 11.12 -9.78 23.67
CA ASP A 146 10.37 -8.68 23.07
C ASP A 146 9.31 -9.17 22.07
N ILE A 147 9.66 -10.14 21.23
CA ILE A 147 8.73 -10.75 20.27
C ILE A 147 7.65 -11.55 21.02
N TYR A 148 8.03 -12.40 21.98
CA TYR A 148 7.08 -13.21 22.75
C TYR A 148 6.18 -12.36 23.66
N ALA A 149 6.71 -11.29 24.27
CA ALA A 149 5.95 -10.38 25.12
C ALA A 149 4.98 -9.51 24.31
N ALA A 150 5.36 -9.12 23.09
CA ALA A 150 4.47 -8.52 22.13
C ALA A 150 3.45 -9.51 21.55
N GLN A 151 3.62 -10.82 21.78
CA GLN A 151 2.77 -11.92 21.27
C GLN A 151 2.95 -12.19 19.77
N SER A 152 4.07 -11.77 19.20
CA SER A 152 4.44 -12.01 17.81
C SER A 152 4.99 -13.45 17.59
N PRO A 153 4.66 -14.11 16.47
CA PRO A 153 5.29 -15.38 16.07
C PRO A 153 6.77 -15.21 15.68
N SER A 154 7.66 -16.01 16.28
CA SER A 154 9.07 -16.14 15.85
C SER A 154 9.48 -17.61 15.72
N PRO A 155 8.98 -18.33 14.71
CA PRO A 155 9.28 -19.75 14.53
C PRO A 155 10.74 -19.96 14.10
N PRO A 156 11.52 -20.80 14.82
CA PRO A 156 12.92 -21.05 14.51
C PRO A 156 13.13 -21.86 13.21
N SER A 157 12.07 -22.27 12.53
CA SER A 157 12.13 -22.98 11.25
C SER A 157 12.46 -22.07 10.06
N TYR A 158 12.18 -20.77 10.15
CA TYR A 158 12.52 -19.79 9.11
C TYR A 158 12.99 -18.44 9.64
N VAL A 159 12.80 -18.12 10.93
CA VAL A 159 13.37 -16.91 11.56
C VAL A 159 14.76 -17.23 12.11
N PRO A 160 15.86 -16.74 11.51
CA PRO A 160 17.21 -17.04 11.98
C PRO A 160 17.47 -16.43 13.36
N ARG A 161 18.06 -17.21 14.28
CA ARG A 161 18.47 -16.71 15.60
C ARG A 161 19.71 -15.85 15.49
N LEU A 162 19.82 -14.88 16.40
CA LEU A 162 20.98 -14.00 16.49
C LEU A 162 22.26 -14.86 16.62
N PHE A 163 23.33 -14.49 15.91
CA PHE A 163 24.60 -15.24 15.88
C PHE A 163 24.57 -16.66 15.25
N SER A 164 23.44 -17.11 14.66
CA SER A 164 23.37 -18.41 13.96
C SER A 164 24.13 -18.44 12.62
N SER A 165 24.32 -17.26 12.02
CA SER A 165 24.80 -17.05 10.63
C SER A 165 23.90 -17.68 9.56
N ASN A 166 22.67 -18.04 9.91
CA ASN A 166 21.68 -18.55 8.96
C ASN A 166 20.92 -17.40 8.29
N THR A 167 20.38 -17.63 7.09
CA THR A 167 19.44 -16.74 6.38
C THR A 167 18.00 -17.24 6.54
N ASP A 168 17.01 -16.48 6.07
CA ASP A 168 15.60 -16.89 5.97
C ASP A 168 15.40 -18.18 5.15
N ARG A 169 16.34 -18.49 4.24
CA ARG A 169 16.41 -19.75 3.49
C ARG A 169 17.33 -20.78 4.17
N MET A 170 16.79 -21.54 5.11
CA MET A 170 17.51 -22.59 5.83
C MET A 170 17.27 -24.01 5.29
N THR A 171 18.34 -24.80 5.17
CA THR A 171 18.30 -26.26 5.03
C THR A 171 17.83 -26.93 6.33
N PHE A 172 17.46 -28.21 6.27
CA PHE A 172 17.04 -28.95 7.47
C PHE A 172 18.07 -28.90 8.62
N SER A 173 19.36 -29.10 8.32
CA SER A 173 20.42 -29.04 9.34
C SER A 173 20.59 -27.63 9.92
N GLN A 174 20.44 -26.59 9.09
CA GLN A 174 20.44 -25.21 9.54
C GLN A 174 19.25 -24.91 10.45
N ARG A 175 18.06 -25.44 10.14
CA ARG A 175 16.85 -25.32 10.99
C ARG A 175 17.04 -26.01 12.34
N VAL A 176 17.63 -27.21 12.37
CA VAL A 176 17.94 -27.92 13.62
C VAL A 176 18.94 -27.11 14.45
N LYS A 177 20.02 -26.61 13.84
CA LYS A 177 20.98 -25.71 14.50
C LYS A 177 20.27 -24.47 15.06
N ASN A 178 19.38 -23.87 14.29
CA ASN A 178 18.64 -22.68 14.67
C ASN A 178 17.71 -22.93 15.88
N LEU A 179 17.03 -24.08 15.90
CA LEU A 179 16.21 -24.52 17.03
C LEU A 179 17.06 -24.73 18.31
N LEU A 180 18.22 -25.39 18.19
CA LEU A 180 19.12 -25.62 19.32
C LEU A 180 19.65 -24.29 19.90
N ILE A 181 19.98 -23.32 19.03
CA ILE A 181 20.36 -21.97 19.47
C ILE A 181 19.20 -21.30 20.21
N SER A 182 17.96 -21.41 19.70
CA SER A 182 16.78 -20.86 20.37
C SER A 182 16.56 -21.44 21.77
N ILE A 183 16.78 -22.74 21.96
CA ILE A 183 16.66 -23.42 23.27
C ILE A 183 17.76 -22.92 24.22
N SER A 184 18.99 -22.82 23.73
CA SER A 184 20.14 -22.31 24.50
C SER A 184 19.94 -20.85 24.93
N GLU A 185 19.41 -20.01 24.05
CA GLU A 185 19.06 -18.63 24.37
C GLU A 185 18.00 -18.57 25.46
N TYR A 186 16.90 -19.33 25.34
CA TYR A 186 15.85 -19.37 26.36
C TYR A 186 16.40 -19.69 27.76
N PHE A 187 17.25 -20.72 27.86
CA PHE A 187 17.92 -21.07 29.13
C PHE A 187 18.81 -19.93 29.65
N THR A 188 19.56 -19.29 28.76
CA THR A 188 20.44 -18.17 29.10
C THR A 188 19.65 -16.97 29.63
N CYS A 189 18.55 -16.61 28.98
CA CYS A 189 17.69 -15.50 29.41
C CYS A 189 16.95 -15.79 30.72
N SER A 190 16.51 -17.03 30.97
CA SER A 190 15.92 -17.40 32.25
C SER A 190 16.87 -17.10 33.41
N ILE A 191 18.17 -17.41 33.26
CA ILE A 191 19.18 -17.10 34.27
C ILE A 191 19.37 -15.58 34.41
N ILE A 192 19.49 -14.86 33.29
CA ILE A 192 19.75 -13.41 33.27
C ILE A 192 18.60 -12.62 33.93
N TYR A 193 17.35 -13.00 33.67
CA TYR A 193 16.19 -12.21 34.10
C TYR A 193 15.49 -12.71 35.36
N SER A 194 15.77 -13.93 35.83
CA SER A 194 15.20 -14.45 37.09
C SER A 194 15.35 -13.51 38.31
N PRO A 195 16.45 -12.73 38.49
CA PRO A 195 16.52 -11.77 39.58
C PRO A 195 15.49 -10.64 39.45
N PHE A 196 15.22 -10.19 38.22
CA PHE A 196 14.23 -9.15 37.94
C PHE A 196 12.80 -9.65 38.11
N GLU A 197 12.51 -10.91 37.76
CA GLU A 197 11.21 -11.54 38.00
C GLU A 197 10.88 -11.59 39.49
N LYS A 198 11.87 -11.98 40.30
CA LYS A 198 11.75 -11.97 41.77
C LYS A 198 11.53 -10.56 42.31
N LEU A 199 12.37 -9.60 41.91
CA LEU A 199 12.25 -8.21 42.33
C LEU A 199 10.90 -7.60 41.95
N ALA A 200 10.42 -7.83 40.73
CA ALA A 200 9.11 -7.36 40.27
C ALA A 200 7.98 -8.02 41.06
N SER A 201 8.08 -9.31 41.35
CA SER A 201 7.05 -10.04 42.09
C SER A 201 6.93 -9.56 43.53
N ASP A 202 8.07 -9.35 44.19
CA ASP A 202 8.15 -8.85 45.57
C ASP A 202 7.63 -7.40 45.64
N PHE A 203 8.00 -6.54 44.67
CA PHE A 203 7.61 -5.13 44.66
C PHE A 203 6.13 -4.92 44.31
N LEU A 204 5.61 -5.64 43.29
CA LEU A 204 4.21 -5.54 42.86
C LEU A 204 3.26 -6.42 43.69
N GLN A 205 3.79 -7.20 44.64
CA GLN A 205 3.03 -8.13 45.49
C GLN A 205 2.19 -9.12 44.68
N LYS A 206 2.71 -9.57 43.54
CA LYS A 206 2.04 -10.48 42.61
C LYS A 206 3.09 -11.29 41.85
N PRO A 207 2.93 -12.61 41.67
CA PRO A 207 3.86 -13.39 40.86
C PRO A 207 3.89 -12.88 39.41
N MET A 208 5.07 -12.51 38.93
CA MET A 208 5.29 -11.91 37.60
C MET A 208 6.49 -12.58 36.93
N THR A 209 6.29 -13.11 35.72
CA THR A 209 7.40 -13.50 34.83
C THR A 209 7.83 -12.32 33.95
N LEU A 210 9.01 -12.38 33.33
CA LEU A 210 9.52 -11.33 32.47
C LEU A 210 8.60 -11.10 31.25
N THR A 211 8.14 -12.17 30.61
CA THR A 211 7.19 -12.08 29.49
C THR A 211 5.88 -11.43 29.92
N GLN A 212 5.36 -11.79 31.10
CA GLN A 212 4.15 -11.14 31.65
C GLN A 212 4.40 -9.67 31.95
N LEU A 213 5.54 -9.33 32.56
CA LEU A 213 5.91 -7.96 32.88
C LEU A 213 5.97 -7.09 31.63
N LEU A 214 6.65 -7.56 30.57
CA LEU A 214 6.81 -6.84 29.31
C LEU A 214 5.56 -6.89 28.42
N SER A 215 4.66 -7.85 28.57
CA SER A 215 3.39 -7.89 27.80
C SER A 215 2.45 -6.71 28.09
N HIS A 216 2.74 -5.93 29.14
CA HIS A 216 1.99 -4.72 29.47
C HIS A 216 2.51 -3.45 28.76
N GLY A 217 3.52 -3.57 27.89
CA GLY A 217 3.97 -2.47 27.05
C GLY A 217 2.88 -1.98 26.10
N SER A 218 2.66 -0.67 26.03
CA SER A 218 1.63 -0.09 25.16
C SER A 218 2.13 0.05 23.71
N VAL A 219 3.39 0.45 23.54
CA VAL A 219 4.05 0.63 22.23
C VAL A 219 5.49 0.17 22.30
N TRP A 220 6.00 -0.45 21.24
CA TRP A 220 7.36 -0.92 21.06
C TRP A 220 8.03 -0.17 19.90
N LEU A 221 8.80 0.87 20.20
CA LEU A 221 9.61 1.60 19.24
C LEU A 221 10.92 0.84 19.00
N LYS A 222 11.00 0.12 17.88
CA LYS A 222 12.14 -0.66 17.42
C LYS A 222 13.15 0.24 16.70
N ARG A 223 14.31 0.47 17.31
CA ARG A 223 15.43 1.29 16.79
C ARG A 223 16.17 0.69 15.58
N THR A 224 15.56 -0.27 14.90
CA THR A 224 16.08 -0.89 13.68
C THR A 224 15.13 -0.59 12.53
N ASP A 225 15.63 -0.58 11.31
CA ASP A 225 14.79 -0.57 10.11
C ASP A 225 14.35 -2.00 9.80
N PHE A 226 13.14 -2.18 9.24
CA PHE A 226 12.60 -3.48 8.86
C PHE A 226 13.45 -4.15 7.77
N VAL A 227 14.18 -3.37 6.94
CA VAL A 227 15.07 -3.89 5.90
C VAL A 227 16.30 -4.61 6.47
N PHE A 228 16.70 -4.29 7.71
CA PHE A 228 17.81 -4.97 8.40
C PHE A 228 17.35 -6.18 9.23
N ASP A 229 16.07 -6.52 9.20
CA ASP A 229 15.50 -7.65 9.93
C ASP A 229 14.98 -8.71 8.95
N TYR A 230 14.80 -9.94 9.44
CA TYR A 230 14.23 -11.01 8.62
C TYR A 230 12.70 -10.88 8.53
N PRO A 231 12.07 -11.29 7.41
CA PRO A 231 10.61 -11.29 7.30
C PRO A 231 9.99 -12.15 8.41
N MET A 232 9.28 -11.50 9.33
CA MET A 232 8.50 -12.17 10.37
C MET A 232 7.25 -11.35 10.72
N PRO A 233 6.17 -11.99 11.18
CA PRO A 233 5.05 -11.24 11.74
C PRO A 233 5.51 -10.56 13.04
N VAL A 234 5.20 -9.28 13.18
CA VAL A 234 5.51 -8.42 14.34
C VAL A 234 4.22 -8.15 15.16
N MET A 235 3.95 -7.00 15.78
CA MET A 235 2.56 -6.61 16.12
C MET A 235 2.33 -5.15 15.72
N PRO A 236 1.08 -4.64 15.56
CA PRO A 236 0.84 -3.24 15.20
C PRO A 236 1.41 -2.25 16.23
N SER A 237 1.50 -2.68 17.50
CA SER A 237 2.16 -1.93 18.56
C SER A 237 3.69 -1.88 18.41
N MET A 238 4.29 -2.60 17.45
CA MET A 238 5.72 -2.62 17.19
C MET A 238 6.07 -1.76 15.97
N ILE A 239 6.65 -0.59 16.21
CA ILE A 239 6.92 0.44 15.21
C ILE A 239 8.43 0.51 14.97
N PHE A 240 8.87 0.27 13.73
CA PHE A 240 10.27 0.39 13.32
C PHE A 240 10.61 1.85 13.09
N ILE A 241 11.61 2.36 13.83
CA ILE A 241 12.08 3.74 13.82
C ILE A 241 13.58 3.80 13.49
N GLY A 242 14.03 2.96 12.56
CA GLY A 242 15.38 2.98 12.01
C GLY A 242 15.76 4.36 11.45
N GLY A 243 17.06 4.69 11.46
CA GLY A 243 17.55 5.96 10.90
C GLY A 243 17.33 7.21 11.76
N ILE A 244 16.80 7.10 12.98
CA ILE A 244 16.51 8.27 13.85
C ILE A 244 17.73 9.11 14.24
N ASN A 245 18.94 8.55 14.16
CA ASN A 245 20.19 9.26 14.43
C ASN A 245 20.76 9.97 13.19
N CYS A 246 20.14 9.83 12.00
CA CYS A 246 20.59 10.49 10.79
C CYS A 246 20.21 11.99 10.88
N GLY A 247 21.20 12.87 10.93
CA GLY A 247 21.02 14.28 11.29
C GLY A 247 19.97 15.03 10.45
N LYS A 248 19.16 15.87 11.12
CA LYS A 248 18.22 16.78 10.46
C LYS A 248 18.98 17.79 9.60
N LYS A 249 18.84 17.70 8.26
CA LYS A 249 19.35 18.73 7.33
C LYS A 249 18.42 19.95 7.35
N LYS A 250 18.96 21.11 6.96
CA LYS A 250 18.22 22.40 6.87
C LYS A 250 16.98 22.21 5.97
N LEU A 251 15.79 22.30 6.56
CA LEU A 251 14.52 22.15 5.84
C LEU A 251 14.35 23.32 4.86
N ILE A 252 13.95 23.02 3.62
CA ILE A 252 13.46 24.02 2.67
C ILE A 252 12.25 24.71 3.34
N PRO A 253 12.08 26.05 3.23
CA PRO A 253 10.89 26.73 3.75
C PRO A 253 9.63 25.97 3.32
N GLN A 254 8.78 25.64 4.29
CA GLN A 254 7.63 24.73 4.11
C GLN A 254 6.71 25.10 2.94
N ASN A 255 6.74 26.34 2.47
CA ASN A 255 5.91 26.82 1.37
C ASN A 255 6.21 26.19 -0.01
N SER A 256 7.45 25.72 -0.27
CA SER A 256 7.82 25.14 -1.57
C SER A 256 7.59 23.63 -1.65
N ALA A 257 7.67 22.93 -0.51
CA ALA A 257 7.47 21.48 -0.44
C ALA A 257 5.99 21.08 -0.23
N LEU A 258 5.16 22.00 0.28
CA LEU A 258 3.74 21.74 0.57
C LEU A 258 2.92 21.42 -0.69
N HIS A 259 3.31 21.91 -1.86
CA HIS A 259 2.55 21.76 -3.10
C HIS A 259 2.73 20.41 -3.82
N ILE A 260 3.53 19.50 -3.27
CA ILE A 260 3.67 18.12 -3.78
C ILE A 260 3.02 17.10 -2.83
N ALA A 261 2.72 17.47 -1.57
CA ALA A 261 2.22 16.50 -0.58
C ALA A 261 1.03 16.95 0.31
N ALA A 262 0.55 18.19 0.27
CA ALA A 262 -0.46 18.64 1.25
C ALA A 262 -1.91 18.44 0.79
N GLY A 263 -2.44 17.27 1.12
CA GLY A 263 -3.86 17.03 1.34
C GLY A 263 -4.11 16.58 2.78
N MET A 264 -3.52 17.20 3.81
CA MET A 264 -3.82 16.87 5.22
C MET A 264 -3.76 18.09 6.16
N ALA A 265 -4.94 18.41 6.70
CA ALA A 265 -5.28 19.08 7.96
C ALA A 265 -4.32 20.11 8.59
N LEU A 266 -4.72 21.38 8.57
CA LEU A 266 -4.29 22.41 9.52
C LEU A 266 -5.33 22.54 10.64
N VAL A 267 -4.90 22.31 11.89
CA VAL A 267 -5.70 22.49 13.11
C VAL A 267 -5.57 23.94 13.57
N PHE A 268 -6.69 24.65 13.75
CA PHE A 268 -6.71 26.04 14.23
C PHE A 268 -6.88 26.15 15.75
N PRO A 269 -6.17 27.08 16.43
CA PRO A 269 -6.36 27.35 17.85
C PRO A 269 -7.62 28.20 18.13
N SER A 270 -8.15 28.04 19.35
CA SER A 270 -9.53 28.32 19.80
C SER A 270 -9.86 29.77 20.20
N HIS A 271 -9.30 30.80 19.55
CA HIS A 271 -9.58 32.22 19.89
C HIS A 271 -10.07 33.08 18.71
N PRO A 272 -11.28 33.69 18.75
CA PRO A 272 -11.94 34.29 17.58
C PRO A 272 -11.24 35.52 16.96
N ARG A 273 -10.44 36.27 17.72
CA ARG A 273 -9.62 37.38 17.17
C ARG A 273 -8.39 36.88 16.41
N VAL A 274 -7.82 35.74 16.84
CA VAL A 274 -6.75 35.07 16.12
C VAL A 274 -7.33 34.46 14.86
N THR A 275 -8.51 33.85 14.90
CA THR A 275 -9.17 33.23 13.73
C THR A 275 -9.49 34.22 12.60
N VAL A 276 -9.95 35.45 12.90
CA VAL A 276 -10.20 36.47 11.86
C VAL A 276 -8.89 37.01 11.28
N THR A 277 -7.89 37.25 12.12
CA THR A 277 -6.55 37.69 11.67
C THR A 277 -5.86 36.59 10.85
N LEU A 278 -6.05 35.33 11.25
CA LEU A 278 -5.53 34.14 10.59
C LEU A 278 -6.30 33.83 9.30
N LEU A 279 -7.61 34.09 9.21
CA LEU A 279 -8.41 33.97 7.98
C LEU A 279 -8.03 35.05 6.97
N VAL A 280 -7.74 36.28 7.42
CA VAL A 280 -7.16 37.31 6.56
C VAL A 280 -5.75 36.91 6.14
N LEU A 281 -4.91 36.40 7.05
CA LEU A 281 -3.59 35.84 6.71
C LEU A 281 -3.68 34.61 5.78
N LEU A 282 -4.72 33.77 5.88
CA LEU A 282 -4.94 32.58 5.05
C LEU A 282 -5.48 32.92 3.67
N SER A 283 -6.32 33.97 3.58
CA SER A 283 -6.72 34.56 2.29
C SER A 283 -5.54 35.24 1.58
N VAL A 284 -4.54 35.68 2.35
CA VAL A 284 -3.24 36.14 1.83
C VAL A 284 -2.31 34.94 1.53
N LEU A 285 -2.42 33.80 2.23
CA LEU A 285 -1.66 32.56 1.94
C LEU A 285 -2.16 31.80 0.71
N SER A 286 -3.40 32.03 0.25
CA SER A 286 -3.86 31.55 -1.07
C SER A 286 -3.26 32.32 -2.26
N LEU A 287 -2.54 33.41 -2.00
CA LEU A 287 -1.49 33.89 -2.88
C LEU A 287 -0.21 33.13 -2.50
N ALA A 288 -0.08 31.88 -2.94
CA ALA A 288 1.19 31.17 -2.79
C ALA A 288 2.26 31.96 -3.55
N THR A 289 3.16 32.62 -2.84
CA THR A 289 4.34 33.23 -3.42
C THR A 289 5.24 32.10 -3.89
N GLY A 290 5.31 31.85 -5.20
CA GLY A 290 6.27 30.90 -5.71
C GLY A 290 7.68 31.37 -5.37
N GLY A 291 8.49 30.48 -4.79
CA GLY A 291 9.89 30.74 -4.49
C GLY A 291 10.72 30.93 -5.75
N LYS A 292 11.83 31.66 -5.63
CA LYS A 292 12.79 31.94 -6.70
C LYS A 292 13.87 30.87 -6.73
N LEU A 293 13.88 30.07 -7.80
CA LEU A 293 14.75 28.92 -7.96
C LEU A 293 15.91 29.23 -8.92
N LEU A 294 17.12 28.94 -8.47
CA LEU A 294 18.32 28.96 -9.32
C LEU A 294 18.51 27.58 -9.95
N VAL A 295 18.64 27.52 -11.27
CA VAL A 295 18.86 26.27 -12.01
C VAL A 295 20.23 26.30 -12.67
N VAL A 296 21.04 25.29 -12.38
CA VAL A 296 22.32 25.04 -13.07
C VAL A 296 22.16 23.70 -13.80
N PRO A 297 21.78 23.70 -15.08
CA PRO A 297 21.46 22.47 -15.79
C PRO A 297 22.72 21.76 -16.29
N VAL A 298 22.56 20.47 -16.57
CA VAL A 298 23.46 19.73 -17.44
C VAL A 298 22.74 19.55 -18.78
N GLY A 299 23.37 19.98 -19.87
CA GLY A 299 22.79 19.92 -21.22
C GLY A 299 22.57 18.48 -21.72
N GLY A 300 22.00 18.34 -22.92
CA GLY A 300 21.75 17.02 -23.51
C GLY A 300 20.50 16.34 -22.95
N SER A 301 20.55 15.02 -22.75
CA SER A 301 19.41 14.24 -22.24
C SER A 301 19.06 14.51 -20.77
N HIS A 302 19.98 15.09 -20.00
CA HIS A 302 19.76 15.47 -18.61
C HIS A 302 18.78 16.66 -18.51
N TRP A 303 18.82 17.58 -19.48
CA TRP A 303 17.92 18.73 -19.55
C TRP A 303 16.47 18.34 -19.81
N LEU A 304 16.20 17.32 -20.64
CA LEU A 304 14.83 16.95 -21.02
C LEU A 304 13.95 16.63 -19.81
N SER A 305 14.47 15.85 -18.85
CA SER A 305 13.75 15.56 -17.61
C SER A 305 13.67 16.76 -16.67
N MET A 306 14.70 17.60 -16.66
CA MET A 306 14.74 18.79 -15.83
C MET A 306 13.69 19.81 -16.29
N GLN A 307 13.53 19.99 -17.60
CA GLN A 307 12.59 20.92 -18.20
C GLN A 307 11.14 20.63 -17.78
N GLU A 308 10.70 19.37 -17.81
CA GLU A 308 9.35 18.99 -17.40
C GLU A 308 9.06 19.33 -15.93
N VAL A 309 10.06 19.11 -15.04
CA VAL A 309 9.94 19.51 -13.63
C VAL A 309 9.85 21.02 -13.49
N LEU A 310 10.67 21.76 -14.24
CA LEU A 310 10.67 23.23 -14.21
C LEU A 310 9.37 23.83 -14.76
N ASP A 311 8.82 23.28 -15.83
CA ASP A 311 7.53 23.71 -16.39
C ASP A 311 6.39 23.49 -15.36
N GLY A 312 6.40 22.35 -14.65
CA GLY A 312 5.46 22.08 -13.56
C GLY A 312 5.61 23.04 -12.37
N LEU A 313 6.84 23.40 -11.99
CA LEU A 313 7.10 24.39 -10.93
C LEU A 313 6.66 25.80 -11.35
N ARG A 314 6.90 26.18 -12.61
CA ARG A 314 6.46 27.46 -13.15
C ARG A 314 4.94 27.60 -13.14
N GLN A 315 4.22 26.57 -13.57
CA GLN A 315 2.74 26.54 -13.54
C GLN A 315 2.20 26.73 -12.13
N LYS A 316 2.98 26.37 -11.10
CA LYS A 316 2.67 26.58 -9.68
C LYS A 316 3.15 27.94 -9.13
N GLY A 317 3.65 28.83 -9.98
CA GLY A 317 3.98 30.21 -9.63
C GLY A 317 5.45 30.49 -9.28
N HIS A 318 6.35 29.51 -9.36
CA HIS A 318 7.78 29.69 -9.04
C HIS A 318 8.51 30.54 -10.09
N GLU A 319 9.35 31.48 -9.64
CA GLU A 319 10.27 32.22 -10.51
C GLU A 319 11.52 31.35 -10.77
N ILE A 320 11.86 31.13 -12.03
CA ILE A 320 12.95 30.22 -12.41
C ILE A 320 14.01 30.98 -13.20
N VAL A 321 15.24 30.96 -12.69
CA VAL A 321 16.41 31.54 -13.34
C VAL A 321 17.40 30.44 -13.70
N ILE A 322 17.66 30.27 -15.00
CA ILE A 322 18.57 29.26 -15.54
C ILE A 322 19.91 29.91 -15.87
N ILE A 323 21.00 29.33 -15.37
CA ILE A 323 22.37 29.74 -15.71
C ILE A 323 22.95 28.73 -16.69
N SER A 324 23.27 29.15 -17.90
CA SER A 324 23.74 28.24 -18.96
C SER A 324 24.94 28.84 -19.70
N PRO A 325 25.92 28.05 -20.15
CA PRO A 325 26.97 28.55 -21.04
C PRO A 325 26.38 28.96 -22.40
N GLU A 326 27.13 29.65 -23.25
CA GLU A 326 26.68 30.02 -24.60
C GLU A 326 26.44 28.80 -25.51
N PHE A 327 27.23 27.73 -25.34
CA PHE A 327 27.02 26.46 -26.04
C PHE A 327 25.96 25.64 -25.29
N ASN A 328 24.77 25.45 -25.87
CA ASN A 328 23.66 24.79 -25.18
C ASN A 328 23.06 23.65 -25.99
N LEU A 329 23.26 22.41 -25.52
CA LEU A 329 22.58 21.24 -26.05
C LEU A 329 21.15 21.17 -25.48
N HIS A 330 20.16 21.50 -26.31
CA HIS A 330 18.72 21.54 -26.01
C HIS A 330 18.20 22.66 -25.09
N VAL A 331 19.06 23.34 -24.31
CA VAL A 331 18.67 24.49 -23.47
C VAL A 331 18.52 25.74 -24.36
N LYS A 332 17.33 25.94 -24.96
CA LYS A 332 17.06 27.11 -25.80
C LYS A 332 16.46 28.26 -24.99
N PRO A 333 16.80 29.53 -25.30
CA PRO A 333 16.08 30.67 -24.73
C PRO A 333 14.58 30.52 -24.99
N SER A 334 13.78 30.67 -23.94
CA SER A 334 12.32 30.51 -23.98
C SER A 334 11.69 31.69 -23.24
N GLU A 335 10.50 32.12 -23.68
CA GLU A 335 9.71 33.13 -22.94
C GLU A 335 9.26 32.60 -21.57
N ASN A 336 9.33 31.28 -21.34
CA ASN A 336 8.88 30.66 -20.10
C ASN A 336 9.88 30.81 -18.93
N PHE A 337 11.17 31.04 -19.18
CA PHE A 337 12.20 31.06 -18.14
C PHE A 337 13.16 32.24 -18.31
N THR A 338 13.72 32.74 -17.21
CA THR A 338 14.79 33.73 -17.27
C THR A 338 16.13 33.03 -17.45
N THR A 339 16.71 33.06 -18.65
CA THR A 339 18.03 32.46 -18.91
C THR A 339 19.13 33.51 -18.88
N LYS A 340 20.20 33.26 -18.10
CA LYS A 340 21.45 34.04 -18.11
C LYS A 340 22.54 33.21 -18.76
N LEU A 341 23.12 33.77 -19.82
CA LEU A 341 24.20 33.15 -20.57
C LEU A 341 25.55 33.66 -20.09
N TYR A 342 26.57 32.80 -20.10
CA TYR A 342 27.95 33.18 -19.84
C TYR A 342 28.90 32.60 -20.89
N HIS A 343 29.93 33.38 -21.23
CA HIS A 343 30.89 33.03 -22.26
C HIS A 343 31.85 31.92 -21.80
N VAL A 344 32.08 30.93 -22.67
CA VAL A 344 33.02 29.83 -22.46
C VAL A 344 33.77 29.53 -23.77
N PRO A 345 35.09 29.26 -23.75
CA PRO A 345 35.87 28.91 -24.93
C PRO A 345 35.65 27.46 -25.38
N VAL A 346 34.39 27.01 -25.46
CA VAL A 346 33.99 25.66 -25.88
C VAL A 346 32.86 25.79 -26.89
N THR A 347 32.98 25.10 -28.02
CA THR A 347 31.96 25.14 -29.09
C THR A 347 30.94 24.00 -28.96
N GLU A 348 29.73 24.21 -29.48
CA GLU A 348 28.70 23.16 -29.52
C GLU A 348 29.14 21.93 -30.32
N GLU A 349 29.92 22.13 -31.40
CA GLU A 349 30.46 21.06 -32.24
C GLU A 349 31.42 20.14 -31.47
N GLU A 350 32.29 20.71 -30.62
CA GLU A 350 33.23 19.94 -29.79
C GLU A 350 32.49 19.06 -28.78
N VAL A 351 31.45 19.59 -28.13
CA VAL A 351 30.65 18.85 -27.15
C VAL A 351 29.84 17.75 -27.83
N ASN A 352 29.16 18.08 -28.93
CA ASN A 352 28.37 17.10 -29.69
C ASN A 352 29.27 15.99 -30.25
N GLY A 353 30.44 16.34 -30.81
CA GLY A 353 31.43 15.36 -31.27
C GLY A 353 31.95 14.45 -30.15
N GLY A 354 32.16 14.99 -28.94
CA GLY A 354 32.51 14.23 -27.75
C GLY A 354 31.44 13.22 -27.34
N ILE A 355 30.17 13.64 -27.32
CA ILE A 355 29.02 12.79 -26.99
C ILE A 355 28.86 11.67 -28.02
N GLN A 356 28.94 11.99 -29.31
CA GLN A 356 28.85 10.99 -30.38
C GLN A 356 29.98 9.96 -30.29
N ALA A 357 31.21 10.39 -29.97
CA ALA A 357 32.33 9.48 -29.75
C ALA A 357 32.14 8.57 -28.52
N PHE A 358 31.61 9.12 -27.43
CA PHE A 358 31.24 8.33 -26.25
C PHE A 358 30.18 7.28 -26.58
N LEU A 359 29.09 7.67 -27.24
CA LEU A 359 28.02 6.74 -27.63
C LEU A 359 28.56 5.62 -28.52
N LYS A 360 29.36 5.97 -29.53
CA LYS A 360 29.98 4.99 -30.42
C LYS A 360 30.83 3.96 -29.65
N ASP A 361 31.70 4.42 -28.75
CA ASP A 361 32.61 3.53 -28.01
C ASP A 361 31.92 2.75 -26.88
N ALA A 362 30.87 3.32 -26.27
CA ALA A 362 30.08 2.65 -25.23
C ALA A 362 29.24 1.48 -25.78
N PHE A 363 28.72 1.63 -27.00
CA PHE A 363 27.92 0.60 -27.69
C PHE A 363 28.73 -0.23 -28.70
N ALA A 364 30.04 0.00 -28.84
CA ALA A 364 30.90 -0.77 -29.73
C ALA A 364 31.08 -2.23 -29.25
N GLU A 365 31.00 -3.18 -30.17
CA GLU A 365 31.36 -4.57 -29.92
C GLU A 365 32.86 -4.72 -29.64
N GLY A 366 33.24 -5.66 -28.77
CA GLY A 366 34.64 -5.90 -28.40
C GLY A 366 34.82 -6.37 -26.95
N SER A 367 36.07 -6.67 -26.58
CA SER A 367 36.40 -7.15 -25.23
C SER A 367 36.04 -6.10 -24.18
N PHE A 368 35.56 -6.57 -23.03
CA PHE A 368 35.13 -5.68 -21.94
C PHE A 368 36.23 -4.69 -21.53
N LEU A 369 37.48 -5.16 -21.40
CA LEU A 369 38.61 -4.34 -20.95
C LEU A 369 38.95 -3.22 -21.93
N GLU A 370 38.97 -3.51 -23.22
CA GLU A 370 39.21 -2.51 -24.26
C GLU A 370 38.08 -1.47 -24.32
N ARG A 371 36.83 -1.92 -24.18
CA ARG A 371 35.67 -1.03 -24.14
C ARG A 371 35.73 -0.11 -22.92
N PHE A 372 36.02 -0.67 -21.75
CA PHE A 372 36.18 0.09 -20.51
C PHE A 372 37.26 1.17 -20.65
N GLN A 373 38.41 0.84 -21.23
CA GLN A 373 39.49 1.82 -21.45
C GLN A 373 39.07 2.95 -22.40
N ARG A 374 38.47 2.63 -23.56
CA ARG A 374 37.98 3.64 -24.51
C ARG A 374 36.91 4.54 -23.90
N VAL A 375 35.90 3.94 -23.26
CA VAL A 375 34.80 4.67 -22.60
C VAL A 375 35.35 5.59 -21.51
N ARG A 376 36.30 5.12 -20.70
CA ARG A 376 36.96 5.94 -19.67
C ARG A 376 37.62 7.19 -20.26
N GLU A 377 38.34 7.06 -21.36
CA GLU A 377 38.98 8.20 -22.05
C GLU A 377 37.96 9.19 -22.62
N ARG A 378 36.83 8.69 -23.17
CA ARG A 378 35.73 9.56 -23.64
C ARG A 378 35.04 10.29 -22.51
N VAL A 379 34.74 9.60 -21.41
CA VAL A 379 34.14 10.19 -20.21
C VAL A 379 35.05 11.26 -19.63
N GLN A 380 36.36 11.00 -19.53
CA GLN A 380 37.35 11.99 -19.10
C GLN A 380 37.25 13.27 -19.95
N LYS A 381 37.27 13.16 -21.28
CA LYS A 381 37.21 14.33 -22.17
C LYS A 381 35.91 15.13 -21.99
N LEU A 382 34.77 14.48 -21.77
CA LEU A 382 33.49 15.17 -21.51
C LEU A 382 33.50 15.90 -20.17
N PHE A 383 34.07 15.28 -19.12
CA PHE A 383 34.21 15.92 -17.81
C PHE A 383 35.18 17.11 -17.83
N GLU A 384 36.25 17.06 -18.63
CA GLU A 384 37.17 18.17 -18.87
C GLU A 384 36.45 19.39 -19.50
N LEU A 385 35.57 19.15 -20.50
CA LEU A 385 34.75 20.23 -21.08
C LEU A 385 33.79 20.84 -20.06
N GLY A 386 33.13 20.00 -19.25
CA GLY A 386 32.29 20.45 -18.15
C GLY A 386 33.07 21.26 -17.10
N PHE A 387 34.33 20.89 -16.86
CA PHE A 387 35.21 21.57 -15.89
C PHE A 387 35.54 22.98 -16.37
N ILE A 388 35.93 23.13 -17.64
CA ILE A 388 36.19 24.44 -18.27
C ILE A 388 34.95 25.35 -18.18
N ALA A 389 33.76 24.79 -18.46
CA ALA A 389 32.52 25.55 -18.35
C ALA A 389 32.21 25.96 -16.91
N CYS A 390 32.51 25.12 -15.92
CA CYS A 390 32.32 25.47 -14.51
C CYS A 390 33.33 26.53 -14.04
N GLU A 391 34.60 26.41 -14.43
CA GLU A 391 35.65 27.38 -14.10
C GLU A 391 35.30 28.78 -14.62
N HIS A 392 34.81 28.89 -15.85
CA HIS A 392 34.39 30.17 -16.42
C HIS A 392 33.16 30.76 -15.73
N LEU A 393 32.21 29.92 -15.29
CA LEU A 393 31.06 30.35 -14.51
C LEU A 393 31.50 30.94 -13.16
N LEU A 394 32.34 30.21 -12.41
CA LEU A 394 32.80 30.62 -11.09
C LEU A 394 33.72 31.86 -11.15
N ASN A 395 34.47 32.05 -12.25
CA ASN A 395 35.31 33.23 -12.46
C ASN A 395 34.54 34.45 -13.01
N ASN A 396 33.29 34.32 -13.43
CA ASN A 396 32.48 35.43 -13.91
C ASN A 396 31.96 36.28 -12.75
N LYS A 397 32.77 37.28 -12.34
CA LYS A 397 32.48 38.17 -11.21
C LYS A 397 31.15 38.92 -11.34
N GLU A 398 30.74 39.28 -12.55
CA GLU A 398 29.48 39.98 -12.78
C GLU A 398 28.29 39.06 -12.48
N LEU A 399 28.35 37.82 -12.97
CA LEU A 399 27.30 36.84 -12.76
C LEU A 399 27.24 36.37 -11.31
N ILE A 400 28.39 36.09 -10.67
CA ILE A 400 28.44 35.73 -9.25
C ILE A 400 27.81 36.83 -8.38
N ARG A 401 28.15 38.10 -8.64
CA ARG A 401 27.54 39.23 -7.93
C ARG A 401 26.03 39.31 -8.15
N TYR A 402 25.56 39.09 -9.37
CA TYR A 402 24.12 38.99 -9.63
C TYR A 402 23.45 37.86 -8.84
N LEU A 403 24.10 36.69 -8.72
CA LEU A 403 23.56 35.56 -7.96
C LEU A 403 23.47 35.87 -6.46
N GLU A 404 24.49 36.53 -5.90
CA GLU A 404 24.52 36.99 -4.51
C GLU A 404 23.44 38.04 -4.22
N GLU A 405 23.22 38.99 -5.14
CA GLU A 405 22.21 40.05 -4.99
C GLU A 405 20.77 39.54 -5.23
N SER A 406 20.59 38.40 -5.92
CA SER A 406 19.29 37.91 -6.40
C SER A 406 18.43 37.17 -5.36
N ASN A 407 18.98 36.81 -4.19
CA ASN A 407 18.31 36.12 -3.07
C ASN A 407 17.47 34.89 -3.49
N PHE A 408 18.12 33.82 -3.94
CA PHE A 408 17.45 32.57 -4.31
C PHE A 408 17.02 31.73 -3.09
N ASP A 409 15.89 31.03 -3.20
CA ASP A 409 15.36 30.18 -2.13
C ASP A 409 15.97 28.76 -2.13
N ALA A 410 16.33 28.26 -3.31
CA ALA A 410 16.95 26.95 -3.51
C ALA A 410 17.72 26.88 -4.85
N LEU A 411 18.59 25.88 -4.97
CA LEU A 411 19.28 25.54 -6.22
C LEU A 411 18.84 24.17 -6.72
N PHE A 412 18.48 24.07 -8.00
CA PHE A 412 18.14 22.82 -8.69
C PHE A 412 19.18 22.48 -9.76
N THR A 413 19.79 21.31 -9.68
CA THR A 413 20.91 20.90 -10.57
C THR A 413 20.96 19.39 -10.74
N ASP A 414 21.61 18.91 -11.80
CA ASP A 414 22.09 17.54 -11.84
C ASP A 414 23.53 17.52 -11.27
N PRO A 415 23.79 16.81 -10.15
CA PRO A 415 25.08 16.85 -9.47
C PRO A 415 26.19 16.06 -10.17
N VAL A 416 25.93 15.41 -11.32
CA VAL A 416 26.96 14.72 -12.10
C VAL A 416 28.10 15.66 -12.49
N LEU A 417 27.79 16.95 -12.72
CA LEU A 417 28.75 18.04 -12.77
C LEU A 417 28.56 18.88 -11.49
N PRO A 418 29.53 18.96 -10.57
CA PRO A 418 29.32 19.52 -9.24
C PRO A 418 29.23 21.05 -9.20
N CYS A 419 29.19 21.74 -10.35
CA CYS A 419 29.19 23.19 -10.41
C CYS A 419 28.01 23.83 -9.65
N GLY A 420 26.81 23.27 -9.83
CA GLY A 420 25.63 23.69 -9.07
C GLY A 420 25.77 23.43 -7.57
N ALA A 421 26.42 22.33 -7.17
CA ALA A 421 26.70 22.04 -5.77
C ALA A 421 27.70 23.03 -5.14
N ILE A 422 28.73 23.44 -5.88
CA ILE A 422 29.69 24.49 -5.46
C ILE A 422 28.97 25.83 -5.28
N LEU A 423 28.13 26.22 -6.24
CA LEU A 423 27.35 27.47 -6.16
C LEU A 423 26.34 27.46 -5.00
N ALA A 424 25.66 26.34 -4.77
CA ALA A 424 24.74 26.21 -3.63
C ALA A 424 25.46 26.42 -2.30
N GLU A 425 26.69 25.89 -2.19
CA GLU A 425 27.53 26.07 -1.02
C GLU A 425 27.98 27.52 -0.83
N HIS A 426 28.44 28.18 -1.91
CA HIS A 426 28.84 29.60 -1.88
C HIS A 426 27.69 30.51 -1.46
N LEU A 427 26.50 30.31 -2.05
CA LEU A 427 25.30 31.10 -1.76
C LEU A 427 24.62 30.68 -0.43
N SER A 428 25.06 29.59 0.20
CA SER A 428 24.46 29.04 1.43
C SER A 428 22.95 28.71 1.32
N ILE A 429 22.52 28.28 0.13
CA ILE A 429 21.13 27.92 -0.20
C ILE A 429 20.94 26.39 -0.28
N PRO A 430 19.75 25.86 0.04
CA PRO A 430 19.47 24.42 -0.07
C PRO A 430 19.54 23.96 -1.53
N SER A 431 20.20 22.83 -1.77
CA SER A 431 20.27 22.21 -3.11
C SER A 431 19.32 21.01 -3.24
N VAL A 432 18.68 20.92 -4.41
CA VAL A 432 17.84 19.82 -4.87
C VAL A 432 18.51 19.20 -6.09
N TYR A 433 18.81 17.91 -6.04
CA TYR A 433 19.54 17.20 -7.08
C TYR A 433 18.60 16.35 -7.92
N LEU A 434 18.64 16.47 -9.24
CA LEU A 434 17.94 15.59 -10.17
C LEU A 434 18.97 14.71 -10.88
N LEU A 435 19.09 13.45 -10.51
CA LEU A 435 20.20 12.57 -10.91
C LEU A 435 19.68 11.22 -11.40
N ARG A 436 20.37 10.55 -12.34
CA ARG A 436 20.11 9.12 -12.62
C ARG A 436 21.05 8.17 -11.85
N GLY A 437 22.31 8.55 -11.72
CA GLY A 437 23.28 7.88 -10.84
C GLY A 437 24.68 8.40 -11.10
N ILE A 438 25.57 8.30 -10.11
CA ILE A 438 27.00 8.59 -10.30
C ILE A 438 27.74 7.24 -10.46
N PRO A 439 28.53 7.00 -11.53
CA PRO A 439 29.11 5.69 -11.84
C PRO A 439 29.92 5.00 -10.73
N CYS A 440 30.45 5.76 -9.77
CA CYS A 440 31.22 5.26 -8.63
C CYS A 440 30.44 5.22 -7.30
N GLY A 441 29.14 5.53 -7.30
CA GLY A 441 28.31 5.45 -6.11
C GLY A 441 28.46 6.63 -5.13
N LEU A 442 29.07 7.75 -5.54
CA LEU A 442 29.18 8.96 -4.70
C LEU A 442 27.81 9.51 -4.26
N ASP A 443 26.77 9.28 -5.04
CA ASP A 443 25.37 9.56 -4.70
C ASP A 443 24.90 8.75 -3.49
N PHE A 444 25.20 7.45 -3.46
CA PHE A 444 24.90 6.58 -2.31
C PHE A 444 25.83 6.86 -1.13
N GLU A 445 27.11 7.16 -1.36
CA GLU A 445 28.05 7.51 -0.29
C GLU A 445 27.71 8.86 0.37
N ALA A 446 27.35 9.87 -0.44
CA ALA A 446 26.94 11.18 0.05
C ALA A 446 25.65 11.13 0.88
N THR A 447 24.78 10.17 0.56
CA THR A 447 23.54 9.91 1.28
C THR A 447 23.67 8.86 2.38
N GLN A 448 24.84 8.21 2.51
CA GLN A 448 25.08 7.12 3.46
C GLN A 448 24.18 5.88 3.22
N CYS A 449 23.71 5.68 2.00
CA CYS A 449 22.96 4.49 1.61
C CYS A 449 23.91 3.31 1.36
N PRO A 450 23.65 2.12 1.95
CA PRO A 450 24.46 0.95 1.69
C PRO A 450 24.24 0.44 0.26
N SER A 451 25.33 0.25 -0.47
CA SER A 451 25.32 -0.33 -1.82
C SER A 451 26.35 -1.46 -1.93
N PRO A 452 26.15 -2.61 -1.29
CA PRO A 452 27.16 -3.66 -1.22
C PRO A 452 27.36 -4.40 -2.56
N PRO A 453 28.60 -4.56 -3.04
CA PRO A 453 28.90 -5.24 -4.31
C PRO A 453 28.67 -6.77 -4.26
N SER A 454 28.27 -7.34 -3.11
CA SER A 454 27.99 -8.76 -2.98
C SER A 454 26.65 -9.18 -3.59
N TYR A 455 25.69 -8.25 -3.71
CA TYR A 455 24.38 -8.48 -4.31
C TYR A 455 23.83 -7.31 -5.12
N VAL A 456 24.46 -6.13 -5.09
CA VAL A 456 24.10 -5.00 -5.99
C VAL A 456 25.07 -5.01 -7.19
N PRO A 457 24.63 -5.39 -8.40
CA PRO A 457 25.46 -5.36 -9.59
C PRO A 457 25.98 -3.96 -9.92
N ARG A 458 27.25 -3.86 -10.29
CA ARG A 458 27.87 -2.62 -10.79
C ARG A 458 27.59 -2.46 -12.27
N ILE A 459 27.42 -1.19 -12.68
CA ILE A 459 27.22 -0.82 -14.07
C ILE A 459 28.37 -1.41 -14.90
N PHE A 460 28.05 -1.98 -16.06
CA PHE A 460 28.97 -2.68 -16.97
C PHE A 460 29.44 -4.09 -16.56
N THR A 461 28.90 -4.70 -15.49
CA THR A 461 29.23 -6.10 -15.13
C THR A 461 28.32 -7.15 -15.79
N ASP A 462 27.17 -6.74 -16.32
CA ASP A 462 26.09 -7.58 -16.84
C ASP A 462 25.58 -8.63 -15.83
N HIS A 463 25.70 -8.33 -14.54
CA HIS A 463 25.28 -9.20 -13.45
C HIS A 463 23.86 -8.87 -12.98
N THR A 464 23.20 -9.88 -12.39
CA THR A 464 21.91 -9.75 -11.69
C THR A 464 22.13 -9.76 -10.18
N ASP A 465 21.11 -9.48 -9.37
CA ASP A 465 21.16 -9.63 -7.90
C ASP A 465 21.49 -11.08 -7.47
N HIS A 466 21.25 -12.05 -8.34
CA HIS A 466 21.68 -13.44 -8.19
C HIS A 466 23.07 -13.70 -8.80
N MET A 467 24.13 -13.34 -8.06
CA MET A 467 25.52 -13.63 -8.44
C MET A 467 26.09 -14.88 -7.76
N ASN A 468 26.81 -15.70 -8.53
CA ASN A 468 27.72 -16.73 -8.00
C ASN A 468 29.02 -16.11 -7.47
N PHE A 469 29.87 -16.90 -6.81
CA PHE A 469 31.10 -16.39 -6.18
C PHE A 469 32.00 -15.62 -7.16
N LEU A 470 32.25 -16.14 -8.36
CA LEU A 470 33.12 -15.49 -9.34
C LEU A 470 32.51 -14.19 -9.89
N GLN A 471 31.19 -14.17 -10.09
CA GLN A 471 30.47 -12.96 -10.46
C GLN A 471 30.56 -11.90 -9.35
N ARG A 472 30.45 -12.29 -8.07
CA ARG A 472 30.65 -11.37 -6.94
C ARG A 472 32.08 -10.83 -6.89
N VAL A 473 33.10 -11.68 -7.10
CA VAL A 473 34.50 -11.25 -7.17
C VAL A 473 34.70 -10.25 -8.30
N LYS A 474 34.17 -10.54 -9.50
CA LYS A 474 34.21 -9.60 -10.64
C LYS A 474 33.51 -8.28 -10.27
N ASN A 475 32.33 -8.35 -9.64
CA ASN A 475 31.58 -7.17 -9.22
C ASN A 475 32.34 -6.30 -8.22
N VAL A 476 33.03 -6.91 -7.25
CA VAL A 476 33.90 -6.21 -6.28
C VAL A 476 35.12 -5.57 -6.97
N ILE A 477 35.75 -6.24 -7.93
CA ILE A 477 36.87 -5.68 -8.70
C ILE A 477 36.43 -4.42 -9.46
N PHE A 478 35.23 -4.45 -10.04
CA PHE A 478 34.65 -3.30 -10.73
C PHE A 478 34.32 -2.16 -9.78
N ASP A 479 33.74 -2.47 -8.62
CA ASP A 479 33.46 -1.49 -7.58
C ASP A 479 34.74 -0.76 -7.16
N ALA A 480 35.79 -1.52 -6.87
CA ALA A 480 37.10 -0.96 -6.53
C ALA A 480 37.68 -0.12 -7.68
N SER A 481 37.52 -0.56 -8.94
CA SER A 481 37.99 0.19 -10.11
C SER A 481 37.24 1.51 -10.30
N ASN A 482 35.94 1.56 -9.99
CA ASN A 482 35.11 2.76 -10.11
C ASN A 482 35.45 3.82 -9.06
N LEU A 483 35.96 3.44 -7.89
CA LEU A 483 36.46 4.41 -6.89
C LEU A 483 37.63 5.23 -7.45
N PHE A 484 38.61 4.58 -8.09
CA PHE A 484 39.72 5.27 -8.74
C PHE A 484 39.27 6.19 -9.90
N LEU A 485 38.18 5.83 -10.58
CA LEU A 485 37.62 6.66 -11.64
C LEU A 485 37.10 8.00 -11.10
N CYS A 486 36.45 8.01 -9.94
CA CYS A 486 35.90 9.23 -9.37
C CYS A 486 36.94 10.16 -8.75
N ASP A 487 37.98 9.60 -8.12
CA ASP A 487 39.16 10.40 -7.76
C ASP A 487 39.74 11.12 -8.97
N PHE A 488 39.76 10.47 -10.13
CA PHE A 488 40.29 11.07 -11.34
C PHE A 488 39.36 12.14 -11.95
N LEU A 489 38.04 11.87 -12.00
CA LEU A 489 37.06 12.78 -12.62
C LEU A 489 36.73 14.02 -11.75
N PHE A 490 36.68 13.86 -10.43
CA PHE A 490 36.20 14.90 -9.52
C PHE A 490 37.30 15.70 -8.85
N LYS A 491 38.54 15.20 -8.76
CA LYS A 491 39.66 15.93 -8.14
C LYS A 491 39.95 17.31 -8.75
N PRO A 492 39.83 17.54 -10.07
CA PRO A 492 39.90 18.91 -10.62
C PRO A 492 38.83 19.83 -10.03
N TYR A 493 37.60 19.33 -9.87
CA TYR A 493 36.50 20.08 -9.26
C TYR A 493 36.70 20.30 -7.76
N GLU A 494 37.30 19.35 -7.02
CA GLU A 494 37.64 19.54 -5.60
C GLU A 494 38.62 20.70 -5.42
N LYS A 495 39.64 20.76 -6.27
CA LYS A 495 40.60 21.86 -6.27
C LYS A 495 39.92 23.18 -6.61
N LEU A 496 39.15 23.22 -7.69
CA LEU A 496 38.40 24.43 -8.10
C LEU A 496 37.42 24.90 -7.01
N ALA A 497 36.71 23.98 -6.36
CA ALA A 497 35.80 24.28 -5.26
C ALA A 497 36.54 24.82 -4.03
N SER A 498 37.69 24.23 -3.69
CA SER A 498 38.50 24.67 -2.55
C SER A 498 39.09 26.06 -2.78
N ASP A 499 39.59 26.30 -4.00
CA ASP A 499 40.11 27.60 -4.42
C ASP A 499 39.00 28.66 -4.45
N PHE A 500 37.79 28.33 -4.94
CA PHE A 500 36.67 29.28 -5.00
C PHE A 500 36.08 29.59 -3.61
N LEU A 501 35.86 28.56 -2.78
CA LEU A 501 35.28 28.70 -1.43
C LEU A 501 36.31 29.10 -0.36
N GLN A 502 37.59 29.20 -0.73
CA GLN A 502 38.71 29.57 0.15
C GLN A 502 38.85 28.66 1.38
N ARG A 503 38.53 27.37 1.23
CA ARG A 503 38.64 26.34 2.27
C ARG A 503 38.72 24.95 1.66
N ASP A 504 39.44 24.04 2.28
CA ASP A 504 39.53 22.65 1.79
C ASP A 504 38.14 21.99 1.82
N VAL A 505 37.67 21.54 0.65
CA VAL A 505 36.41 20.81 0.46
C VAL A 505 36.58 19.67 -0.53
N THR A 506 35.93 18.54 -0.24
CA THR A 506 35.79 17.43 -1.21
C THR A 506 34.47 17.53 -1.95
N VAL A 507 34.34 16.88 -3.12
CA VAL A 507 33.05 16.80 -3.83
C VAL A 507 32.04 16.05 -2.97
N LEU A 508 32.47 15.03 -2.23
CA LEU A 508 31.63 14.31 -1.30
C LEU A 508 31.04 15.23 -0.20
N ASP A 509 31.82 16.18 0.32
CA ASP A 509 31.33 17.16 1.31
C ASP A 509 30.27 18.10 0.74
N LEU A 510 30.40 18.49 -0.54
CA LEU A 510 29.39 19.28 -1.25
C LEU A 510 28.11 18.47 -1.48
N LEU A 511 28.24 17.22 -1.92
CA LEU A 511 27.09 16.36 -2.21
C LEU A 511 26.32 15.96 -0.93
N ARG A 512 27.01 15.76 0.19
CA ARG A 512 26.39 15.48 1.50
C ARG A 512 25.43 16.58 1.95
N LYS A 513 25.55 17.81 1.42
CA LYS A 513 24.69 18.94 1.79
C LYS A 513 23.36 19.01 1.03
N ALA A 514 23.13 18.13 0.05
CA ALA A 514 21.85 18.13 -0.67
C ALA A 514 20.66 17.90 0.29
N SER A 515 19.63 18.72 0.08
CA SER A 515 18.37 18.64 0.82
C SER A 515 17.49 17.51 0.29
N ILE A 516 17.41 17.37 -1.04
CA ILE A 516 16.59 16.35 -1.73
C ILE A 516 17.37 15.78 -2.93
N TRP A 517 17.27 14.47 -3.14
CA TRP A 517 17.76 13.74 -4.31
C TRP A 517 16.57 13.16 -5.06
N LEU A 518 16.26 13.70 -6.24
CA LEU A 518 15.27 13.17 -7.18
C LEU A 518 15.99 12.21 -8.15
N LEU A 519 15.74 10.91 -8.02
CA LEU A 519 16.35 9.88 -8.85
C LEU A 519 15.51 9.61 -10.09
N ARG A 520 16.06 9.84 -11.29
CA ARG A 520 15.38 9.71 -12.60
C ARG A 520 15.15 8.27 -13.06
N TYR A 521 14.84 7.36 -12.13
CA TYR A 521 14.53 5.97 -12.41
C TYR A 521 13.42 5.46 -11.50
N ASP A 522 12.75 4.39 -11.92
CA ASP A 522 11.70 3.72 -11.15
C ASP A 522 12.30 2.59 -10.31
N PHE A 523 11.77 2.36 -9.10
CA PHE A 523 12.25 1.31 -8.19
C PHE A 523 12.07 -0.10 -8.77
N VAL A 524 11.14 -0.30 -9.71
CA VAL A 524 10.92 -1.58 -10.41
C VAL A 524 12.07 -1.91 -11.37
N LEU A 525 12.77 -0.89 -11.88
CA LEU A 525 13.88 -1.05 -12.83
C LEU A 525 15.26 -1.06 -12.16
N ASP A 526 15.32 -0.99 -10.83
CA ASP A 526 16.55 -0.95 -10.05
C ASP A 526 16.64 -2.12 -9.07
N TYR A 527 17.85 -2.45 -8.64
CA TYR A 527 18.08 -3.53 -7.69
C TYR A 527 17.68 -3.11 -6.26
N PRO A 528 17.05 -4.01 -5.47
CA PRO A 528 16.58 -3.67 -4.13
C PRO A 528 17.75 -3.27 -3.22
N ARG A 529 17.67 -2.07 -2.65
CA ARG A 529 18.64 -1.52 -1.69
C ARG A 529 17.99 -0.47 -0.78
N PRO A 530 18.51 -0.27 0.44
CA PRO A 530 18.02 0.80 1.33
C PRO A 530 18.31 2.19 0.75
N LEU A 531 17.33 3.08 0.79
CA LEU A 531 17.45 4.49 0.40
C LEU A 531 17.14 5.39 1.59
N MET A 532 17.76 6.57 1.65
CA MET A 532 17.43 7.58 2.67
C MET A 532 16.13 8.31 2.31
N PRO A 533 15.36 8.81 3.29
CA PRO A 533 14.07 9.49 3.04
C PRO A 533 14.16 10.73 2.15
N ASN A 534 15.34 11.36 2.06
CA ASN A 534 15.56 12.49 1.17
C ASN A 534 15.89 12.07 -0.26
N ILE A 535 15.87 10.78 -0.59
CA ILE A 535 15.99 10.22 -1.93
C ILE A 535 14.61 9.80 -2.43
N ILE A 536 14.16 10.39 -3.53
CA ILE A 536 12.83 10.18 -4.11
C ILE A 536 13.00 9.68 -5.55
N ALA A 537 12.51 8.48 -5.84
CA ALA A 537 12.45 7.96 -7.20
C ALA A 537 11.35 8.69 -7.99
N VAL A 538 11.75 9.32 -9.10
CA VAL A 538 10.89 10.06 -10.04
C VAL A 538 11.00 9.44 -11.44
N GLY A 539 10.83 8.12 -11.56
CA GLY A 539 10.75 7.45 -12.85
C GLY A 539 9.60 8.02 -13.72
N GLY A 540 9.78 8.06 -15.05
CA GLY A 540 8.70 8.43 -15.97
C GLY A 540 8.38 9.92 -16.13
N VAL A 541 9.20 10.84 -15.58
CA VAL A 541 8.94 12.30 -15.66
C VAL A 541 8.77 12.82 -17.10
N ASN A 542 9.40 12.18 -18.10
CA ASN A 542 9.35 12.62 -19.50
C ASN A 542 8.09 12.12 -20.24
N CYS A 543 7.22 11.36 -19.58
CA CYS A 543 6.04 10.77 -20.20
C CYS A 543 4.88 11.79 -20.13
N ALA A 544 4.57 12.41 -21.26
CA ALA A 544 3.60 13.50 -21.36
C ALA A 544 2.21 13.11 -20.81
N HIS A 545 1.77 13.77 -19.74
CA HIS A 545 0.37 13.74 -19.30
C HIS A 545 -0.44 14.78 -20.09
N LYS A 546 -1.29 14.34 -21.02
CA LYS A 546 -2.40 15.20 -21.50
C LYS A 546 -3.44 15.31 -20.39
N GLN A 547 -3.61 16.49 -19.82
CA GLN A 547 -4.66 16.76 -18.83
C GLN A 547 -6.04 16.57 -19.48
N LEU A 548 -6.91 15.77 -18.84
CA LEU A 548 -8.36 15.86 -19.02
C LEU A 548 -8.86 17.14 -18.33
N SER A 549 -9.84 17.81 -18.94
CA SER A 549 -10.32 19.13 -18.52
C SER A 549 -10.82 19.19 -17.06
N GLN A 550 -10.71 20.38 -16.47
CA GLN A 550 -10.82 20.75 -15.06
C GLN A 550 -12.20 20.51 -14.39
N VAL A 551 -12.68 19.27 -14.30
CA VAL A 551 -13.91 18.94 -13.55
C VAL A 551 -13.60 18.50 -12.10
N SER A 552 -12.35 18.09 -11.81
CA SER A 552 -11.96 17.54 -10.50
C SER A 552 -11.65 18.60 -9.41
N CYS A 553 -11.07 19.75 -9.78
CA CYS A 553 -10.68 20.79 -8.79
C CYS A 553 -11.87 21.51 -8.15
N VAL A 554 -13.00 21.62 -8.86
CA VAL A 554 -14.20 22.32 -8.36
C VAL A 554 -14.95 21.49 -7.32
N LEU A 555 -14.97 20.16 -7.46
CA LEU A 555 -15.56 19.26 -6.47
C LEU A 555 -14.80 19.29 -5.12
N PHE A 556 -13.47 19.39 -5.18
CA PHE A 556 -12.63 19.41 -3.98
C PHE A 556 -12.83 20.70 -3.16
N PHE A 557 -12.95 21.86 -3.82
CA PHE A 557 -13.22 23.13 -3.14
C PHE A 557 -14.63 23.21 -2.53
N ILE A 558 -15.63 22.56 -3.14
CA ILE A 558 -17.01 22.56 -2.65
C ILE A 558 -17.19 21.60 -1.46
N LEU A 559 -16.53 20.44 -1.48
CA LEU A 559 -16.49 19.52 -0.34
C LEU A 559 -15.85 20.16 0.90
N VAL A 560 -14.79 20.96 0.72
CA VAL A 560 -14.15 21.72 1.81
C VAL A 560 -15.06 22.83 2.35
N LEU A 561 -15.85 23.50 1.50
CA LEU A 561 -16.80 24.54 1.93
C LEU A 561 -17.98 23.97 2.74
N VAL A 562 -18.48 22.78 2.36
CA VAL A 562 -19.52 22.06 3.11
C VAL A 562 -18.97 21.51 4.43
N PHE A 563 -17.69 21.09 4.46
CA PHE A 563 -17.03 20.62 5.68
C PHE A 563 -16.73 21.76 6.68
N LEU A 564 -16.48 22.98 6.19
CA LEU A 564 -16.24 24.18 7.01
C LEU A 564 -17.53 24.80 7.58
N LEU A 565 -18.67 24.66 6.91
CA LEU A 565 -19.96 25.16 7.41
C LEU A 565 -20.61 24.24 8.46
N CYS A 566 -20.26 22.95 8.48
CA CYS A 566 -20.81 21.97 9.43
C CYS A 566 -20.04 21.84 10.76
N ASN A 567 -18.87 22.47 10.94
CA ASN A 567 -18.00 22.28 12.12
C ASN A 567 -17.79 23.55 12.96
N THR A 568 -18.88 24.20 13.39
CA THR A 568 -18.81 25.18 14.48
C THR A 568 -19.39 24.59 15.77
N PRO A 569 -18.57 24.33 16.81
CA PRO A 569 -19.10 23.92 18.11
C PRO A 569 -19.69 25.13 18.84
N HIS A 570 -20.92 24.97 19.33
CA HIS A 570 -21.54 25.86 20.30
C HIS A 570 -20.73 25.88 21.61
N THR A 571 -20.26 27.06 22.01
CA THR A 571 -20.21 27.46 23.43
C THR A 571 -21.13 28.68 23.61
N SER A 572 -22.16 28.52 24.44
CA SER A 572 -22.87 29.63 25.11
C SER A 572 -21.95 30.22 26.18
N ALA A 573 -21.83 31.52 26.49
CA ALA A 573 -22.65 32.69 26.22
C ALA A 573 -21.79 33.97 26.34
N GLY A 574 -22.23 35.08 25.73
CA GLY A 574 -21.83 36.43 26.16
C GLY A 574 -21.25 37.39 25.10
N MET A 575 -22.06 37.75 24.10
CA MET A 575 -22.26 39.11 23.54
C MET A 575 -22.44 39.12 22.03
N ALA A 576 -23.47 39.87 21.62
CA ALA A 576 -24.01 40.02 20.29
C ALA A 576 -22.97 40.37 19.21
N LEU A 577 -23.11 39.73 18.03
CA LEU A 577 -22.67 40.31 16.76
C LEU A 577 -23.78 40.08 15.72
N VAL A 578 -24.49 41.17 15.46
CA VAL A 578 -25.47 41.34 14.39
C VAL A 578 -24.71 41.45 13.07
N PHE A 579 -25.05 40.65 12.05
CA PHE A 579 -24.69 40.91 10.65
C PHE A 579 -25.86 40.51 9.73
N PRO A 580 -25.99 41.16 8.56
CA PRO A 580 -27.25 41.69 8.09
C PRO A 580 -27.86 40.78 7.02
N SER A 581 -29.17 40.73 7.04
CA SER A 581 -30.05 40.25 5.98
C SER A 581 -29.70 40.87 4.62
N HIS A 582 -29.14 40.10 3.69
CA HIS A 582 -29.20 40.44 2.26
C HIS A 582 -29.71 39.25 1.43
N PRO A 583 -30.92 39.35 0.83
CA PRO A 583 -31.61 38.25 0.15
C PRO A 583 -30.95 37.75 -1.15
N GLN A 584 -29.90 38.42 -1.65
CA GLN A 584 -29.19 38.00 -2.85
C GLN A 584 -28.30 36.77 -2.61
N VAL A 585 -27.69 36.63 -1.42
CA VAL A 585 -26.80 35.50 -1.11
C VAL A 585 -27.57 34.17 -1.06
N THR A 586 -28.81 34.20 -0.57
CA THR A 586 -29.67 33.02 -0.44
C THR A 586 -30.16 32.51 -1.80
N VAL A 587 -30.48 33.41 -2.73
CA VAL A 587 -30.92 33.04 -4.09
C VAL A 587 -29.75 32.51 -4.92
N THR A 588 -28.57 33.13 -4.82
CA THR A 588 -27.36 32.65 -5.51
C THR A 588 -26.92 31.27 -5.02
N LEU A 589 -27.05 30.98 -3.73
CA LEU A 589 -26.75 29.67 -3.16
C LEU A 589 -27.73 28.58 -3.61
N LEU A 590 -29.02 28.90 -3.72
CA LEU A 590 -30.06 27.99 -4.24
C LEU A 590 -29.87 27.69 -5.74
N VAL A 591 -29.46 28.67 -6.53
CA VAL A 591 -29.14 28.47 -7.96
C VAL A 591 -27.88 27.62 -8.12
N LEU A 592 -26.83 27.86 -7.31
CA LEU A 592 -25.61 27.03 -7.28
C LEU A 592 -25.90 25.58 -6.87
N LEU A 593 -26.78 25.36 -5.89
CA LEU A 593 -27.21 24.02 -5.46
C LEU A 593 -28.08 23.30 -6.50
N SER A 594 -28.89 24.03 -7.28
CA SER A 594 -29.65 23.45 -8.41
C SER A 594 -28.77 23.10 -9.61
N MET A 595 -27.64 23.79 -9.80
CA MET A 595 -26.66 23.48 -10.85
C MET A 595 -25.78 22.26 -10.47
N LEU A 596 -25.71 21.90 -9.18
CA LEU A 596 -24.92 20.77 -8.67
C LEU A 596 -25.55 19.39 -8.91
N SER A 597 -26.84 19.30 -9.27
CA SER A 597 -27.48 18.03 -9.68
C SER A 597 -27.36 17.74 -11.18
N LEU A 598 -26.78 18.64 -11.96
CA LEU A 598 -26.36 18.38 -13.33
C LEU A 598 -24.83 18.29 -13.37
N ALA A 599 -24.28 17.13 -12.98
CA ALA A 599 -22.97 16.76 -13.48
C ALA A 599 -23.11 16.67 -15.01
N ALA A 600 -22.40 17.51 -15.76
CA ALA A 600 -22.48 17.51 -17.22
C ALA A 600 -22.02 16.15 -17.75
N GLY A 601 -22.97 15.31 -18.19
CA GLY A 601 -22.66 14.08 -18.88
C GLY A 601 -22.00 14.39 -20.21
N GLY A 602 -20.79 13.87 -20.42
CA GLY A 602 -20.10 13.96 -21.71
C GLY A 602 -20.72 13.03 -22.75
N LYS A 603 -20.56 13.38 -24.03
CA LYS A 603 -21.05 12.62 -25.18
C LYS A 603 -19.94 11.72 -25.73
N LEU A 604 -20.16 10.40 -25.69
CA LEU A 604 -19.16 9.39 -26.02
C LEU A 604 -19.49 8.65 -27.32
N LEU A 605 -18.50 8.52 -28.18
CA LEU A 605 -18.57 7.69 -29.38
C LEU A 605 -17.96 6.32 -29.08
N VAL A 606 -18.67 5.24 -29.38
CA VAL A 606 -18.19 3.87 -29.20
C VAL A 606 -18.16 3.18 -30.55
N VAL A 607 -16.99 2.68 -30.93
CA VAL A 607 -16.84 1.85 -32.12
C VAL A 607 -16.80 0.39 -31.68
N SER A 608 -17.87 -0.35 -31.95
CA SER A 608 -18.07 -1.68 -31.37
C SER A 608 -17.19 -2.74 -32.04
N VAL A 609 -16.71 -3.69 -31.24
CA VAL A 609 -16.05 -4.92 -31.70
C VAL A 609 -16.84 -6.11 -31.19
N ASP A 610 -17.32 -6.93 -32.12
CA ASP A 610 -18.22 -8.05 -31.82
C ASP A 610 -17.56 -9.16 -30.98
N GLY A 611 -18.38 -10.03 -30.40
CA GLY A 611 -17.95 -11.14 -29.54
C GLY A 611 -17.70 -10.75 -28.09
N SER A 612 -16.72 -11.38 -27.44
CA SER A 612 -16.42 -11.15 -26.02
C SER A 612 -15.96 -9.73 -25.64
N PRO A 613 -15.30 -8.93 -26.50
CA PRO A 613 -15.04 -7.52 -26.23
C PRO A 613 -16.32 -6.72 -26.01
N TRP A 614 -17.34 -6.93 -26.85
CA TRP A 614 -18.63 -6.24 -26.73
C TRP A 614 -19.35 -6.52 -25.41
N SER A 615 -19.39 -7.78 -24.98
CA SER A 615 -20.03 -8.15 -23.70
C SER A 615 -19.43 -7.37 -22.52
N SER A 616 -18.12 -7.17 -22.54
CA SER A 616 -17.41 -6.40 -21.50
C SER A 616 -17.67 -4.91 -21.59
N ALA A 617 -17.74 -4.38 -22.82
CA ALA A 617 -18.03 -2.97 -23.05
C ALA A 617 -19.46 -2.63 -22.63
N LEU A 618 -20.43 -3.51 -22.89
CA LEU A 618 -21.85 -3.28 -22.59
C LEU A 618 -22.10 -2.99 -21.10
N GLU A 619 -21.50 -3.75 -20.19
CA GLU A 619 -21.63 -3.50 -18.74
C GLU A 619 -21.05 -2.15 -18.34
N PHE A 620 -19.90 -1.80 -18.91
CA PHE A 620 -19.26 -0.49 -18.70
C PHE A 620 -20.13 0.67 -19.23
N LEU A 621 -20.73 0.53 -20.42
CA LEU A 621 -21.59 1.55 -21.03
C LEU A 621 -22.89 1.76 -20.25
N LYS A 622 -23.48 0.72 -19.65
CA LYS A 622 -24.66 0.86 -18.77
C LYS A 622 -24.37 1.77 -17.59
N VAL A 623 -23.21 1.63 -16.95
CA VAL A 623 -22.82 2.46 -15.81
C VAL A 623 -22.61 3.90 -16.24
N LEU A 624 -21.98 4.15 -17.40
CA LEU A 624 -21.79 5.50 -17.93
C LEU A 624 -23.13 6.17 -18.28
N SER A 625 -24.05 5.43 -18.88
CA SER A 625 -25.41 5.91 -19.17
C SER A 625 -26.16 6.32 -17.90
N GLN A 626 -26.10 5.50 -16.84
CA GLN A 626 -26.67 5.80 -15.52
C GLN A 626 -26.04 7.04 -14.86
N LYS A 627 -24.80 7.39 -15.22
CA LYS A 627 -24.10 8.59 -14.77
C LYS A 627 -24.41 9.84 -15.61
N GLY A 628 -25.31 9.72 -16.60
CA GLY A 628 -25.80 10.83 -17.42
C GLY A 628 -25.06 11.05 -18.73
N HIS A 629 -24.13 10.16 -19.12
CA HIS A 629 -23.41 10.28 -20.40
C HIS A 629 -24.31 9.93 -21.60
N GLU A 630 -24.26 10.73 -22.67
CA GLU A 630 -24.90 10.40 -23.94
C GLU A 630 -23.96 9.49 -24.74
N ILE A 631 -24.39 8.26 -25.05
CA ILE A 631 -23.54 7.25 -25.69
C ILE A 631 -24.08 6.94 -27.08
N VAL A 632 -23.22 7.04 -28.10
CA VAL A 632 -23.52 6.64 -29.47
C VAL A 632 -22.63 5.47 -29.85
N VAL A 633 -23.22 4.33 -30.18
CA VAL A 633 -22.53 3.10 -30.62
C VAL A 633 -22.66 2.97 -32.14
N VAL A 634 -21.55 2.72 -32.81
CA VAL A 634 -21.50 2.46 -34.25
C VAL A 634 -21.11 1.00 -34.50
N ALA A 635 -21.92 0.28 -35.27
CA ALA A 635 -21.76 -1.15 -35.55
C ALA A 635 -22.20 -1.53 -36.99
N PRO A 636 -21.63 -2.57 -37.62
CA PRO A 636 -22.12 -3.06 -38.91
C PRO A 636 -23.48 -3.76 -38.80
N GLU A 637 -24.26 -3.79 -39.89
CA GLU A 637 -25.55 -4.51 -39.93
C GLU A 637 -25.43 -6.02 -39.68
N ALA A 638 -24.29 -6.62 -40.01
CA ALA A 638 -24.01 -8.05 -39.80
C ALA A 638 -23.47 -8.37 -38.39
N SER A 639 -23.57 -7.44 -37.43
CA SER A 639 -23.14 -7.67 -36.05
C SER A 639 -23.92 -8.79 -35.35
N ILE A 640 -23.21 -9.66 -34.63
CA ILE A 640 -23.73 -10.83 -33.93
C ILE A 640 -24.34 -10.43 -32.58
N ASN A 641 -23.60 -9.67 -31.76
CA ASN A 641 -23.96 -9.39 -30.36
C ASN A 641 -24.43 -7.95 -30.09
N VAL A 642 -24.21 -7.02 -31.02
CA VAL A 642 -24.60 -5.61 -30.85
C VAL A 642 -26.08 -5.44 -31.21
N LYS A 643 -26.91 -5.11 -30.22
CA LYS A 643 -28.36 -4.92 -30.38
C LYS A 643 -28.80 -3.56 -29.83
N PRO A 644 -29.92 -2.98 -30.31
CA PRO A 644 -30.49 -1.76 -29.75
C PRO A 644 -30.73 -1.88 -28.23
N SER A 645 -30.46 -0.81 -27.48
CA SER A 645 -30.63 -0.73 -26.03
C SER A 645 -31.14 0.64 -25.62
N GLU A 646 -31.80 0.75 -24.46
CA GLU A 646 -32.19 2.04 -23.88
C GLU A 646 -30.98 2.85 -23.36
N ASN A 647 -29.84 2.20 -23.12
CA ASN A 647 -28.67 2.84 -22.53
C ASN A 647 -27.80 3.63 -23.53
N PHE A 648 -27.98 3.42 -24.84
CA PHE A 648 -27.16 4.05 -25.89
C PHE A 648 -27.90 4.12 -27.23
N ILE A 649 -27.49 5.05 -28.09
CA ILE A 649 -28.00 5.22 -29.45
C ILE A 649 -27.18 4.33 -30.40
N LEU A 650 -27.82 3.38 -31.07
CA LEU A 650 -27.16 2.52 -32.05
C LEU A 650 -27.27 3.10 -33.47
N LYS A 651 -26.15 3.22 -34.18
CA LYS A 651 -26.05 3.59 -35.60
C LYS A 651 -25.43 2.43 -36.39
N THR A 652 -26.18 1.91 -37.35
CA THR A 652 -25.73 0.80 -38.20
C THR A 652 -25.29 1.27 -39.59
N TYR A 653 -24.40 0.51 -40.22
CA TYR A 653 -23.97 0.73 -41.59
C TYR A 653 -23.86 -0.60 -42.38
N PRO A 654 -24.10 -0.57 -43.70
CA PRO A 654 -24.15 -1.77 -44.53
C PRO A 654 -22.76 -2.38 -44.73
N VAL A 655 -22.71 -3.72 -44.81
CA VAL A 655 -21.52 -4.52 -45.12
C VAL A 655 -21.85 -5.60 -46.16
N THR A 656 -20.83 -6.13 -46.84
CA THR A 656 -20.99 -7.04 -47.99
C THR A 656 -21.18 -8.52 -47.63
N PHE A 657 -21.04 -8.88 -46.35
CA PHE A 657 -21.16 -10.25 -45.84
C PHE A 657 -22.33 -10.36 -44.86
N THR A 658 -22.83 -11.58 -44.67
CA THR A 658 -23.96 -11.88 -43.79
C THR A 658 -23.51 -12.18 -42.36
N GLN A 659 -24.45 -12.08 -41.41
CA GLN A 659 -24.20 -12.43 -40.00
C GLN A 659 -23.72 -13.89 -39.85
N ASP A 660 -24.29 -14.83 -40.62
CA ASP A 660 -23.92 -16.26 -40.60
C ASP A 660 -22.49 -16.52 -41.09
N GLU A 661 -22.01 -15.74 -42.07
CA GLU A 661 -20.63 -15.85 -42.58
C GLU A 661 -19.59 -15.34 -41.57
N MET A 662 -19.93 -14.29 -40.81
CA MET A 662 -19.11 -13.77 -39.72
C MET A 662 -19.07 -14.76 -38.56
N ASP A 663 -20.22 -15.30 -38.15
CA ASP A 663 -20.34 -16.29 -37.06
C ASP A 663 -19.54 -17.56 -37.39
N GLY A 664 -19.71 -18.12 -38.60
CA GLY A 664 -18.96 -19.29 -39.04
C GLY A 664 -17.44 -19.05 -39.20
N SER A 665 -17.00 -17.81 -39.34
CA SER A 665 -15.56 -17.46 -39.37
C SER A 665 -14.99 -17.32 -37.95
N LEU A 666 -15.76 -16.77 -37.02
CA LEU A 666 -15.42 -16.71 -35.60
C LEU A 666 -15.35 -18.12 -34.99
N ASP A 667 -16.32 -18.98 -35.27
CA ASP A 667 -16.36 -20.37 -34.79
C ASP A 667 -15.17 -21.20 -35.26
N ARG A 668 -14.79 -21.07 -36.53
CA ARG A 668 -13.59 -21.75 -37.07
C ARG A 668 -12.32 -21.29 -36.38
N PHE A 669 -12.17 -19.98 -36.13
CA PHE A 669 -11.04 -19.46 -35.38
C PHE A 669 -10.98 -20.03 -33.96
N LEU A 670 -12.11 -20.08 -33.25
CA LEU A 670 -12.19 -20.68 -31.91
C LEU A 670 -11.81 -22.16 -31.93
N GLN A 671 -12.34 -22.93 -32.88
CA GLN A 671 -12.01 -24.35 -33.03
C GLN A 671 -10.51 -24.57 -33.28
N ASP A 672 -9.89 -23.81 -34.18
CA ASP A 672 -8.47 -23.95 -34.49
C ASP A 672 -7.56 -23.47 -33.34
N ALA A 673 -7.97 -22.43 -32.60
CA ALA A 673 -7.21 -21.90 -31.46
C ALA A 673 -7.18 -22.87 -30.27
N PHE A 674 -8.27 -23.58 -30.03
CA PHE A 674 -8.41 -24.52 -28.91
C PHE A 674 -8.21 -25.99 -29.29
N ALA A 675 -7.97 -26.31 -30.57
CA ALA A 675 -7.72 -27.67 -31.03
C ALA A 675 -6.46 -28.29 -30.39
N GLU A 676 -6.55 -29.55 -29.96
CA GLU A 676 -5.39 -30.34 -29.52
C GLU A 676 -4.50 -30.69 -30.72
N GLY A 677 -3.18 -30.58 -30.57
CA GLY A 677 -2.23 -30.83 -31.66
C GLY A 677 -0.85 -30.22 -31.39
N SER A 678 0.11 -30.51 -32.30
CA SER A 678 1.46 -29.95 -32.21
C SER A 678 1.43 -28.43 -32.36
N PHE A 679 2.33 -27.74 -31.64
CA PHE A 679 2.41 -26.27 -31.67
C PHE A 679 2.48 -25.70 -33.10
N LEU A 680 3.31 -26.30 -33.97
CA LEU A 680 3.48 -25.86 -35.36
C LEU A 680 2.21 -26.03 -36.19
N GLU A 681 1.51 -27.14 -36.03
CA GLU A 681 0.26 -27.39 -36.75
C GLU A 681 -0.84 -26.40 -36.33
N ARG A 682 -0.97 -26.17 -35.02
CA ARG A 682 -1.92 -25.19 -34.47
C ARG A 682 -1.60 -23.78 -34.94
N PHE A 683 -0.32 -23.40 -34.96
CA PHE A 683 0.14 -22.10 -35.44
C PHE A 683 -0.29 -21.83 -36.89
N PHE A 684 -0.13 -22.80 -37.80
CA PHE A 684 -0.54 -22.62 -39.20
C PHE A 684 -2.07 -22.56 -39.38
N ARG A 685 -2.84 -23.36 -38.65
CA ARG A 685 -4.31 -23.33 -38.70
C ARG A 685 -4.88 -22.01 -38.17
N VAL A 686 -4.43 -21.59 -36.99
CA VAL A 686 -4.83 -20.31 -36.37
C VAL A 686 -4.49 -19.14 -37.29
N ARG A 687 -3.33 -19.16 -37.95
CA ARG A 687 -2.94 -18.12 -38.90
C ARG A 687 -3.91 -18.00 -40.08
N GLU A 688 -4.34 -19.12 -40.68
CA GLU A 688 -5.26 -19.11 -41.81
C GLU A 688 -6.67 -18.65 -41.40
N SER A 689 -7.15 -19.09 -40.23
CA SER A 689 -8.45 -18.64 -39.70
C SER A 689 -8.43 -17.17 -39.27
N MET A 690 -7.33 -16.69 -38.69
CA MET A 690 -7.13 -15.27 -38.36
C MET A 690 -7.08 -14.38 -39.61
N LYS A 691 -6.55 -14.87 -40.73
CA LYS A 691 -6.55 -14.15 -42.01
C LYS A 691 -7.97 -13.83 -42.47
N LYS A 692 -8.87 -14.82 -42.50
CA LYS A 692 -10.27 -14.63 -42.92
C LYS A 692 -11.04 -13.67 -42.01
N LEU A 693 -10.81 -13.76 -40.70
CA LEU A 693 -11.42 -12.86 -39.73
C LEU A 693 -10.90 -11.42 -39.91
N SER A 694 -9.59 -11.26 -40.14
CA SER A 694 -8.96 -9.96 -40.42
C SER A 694 -9.45 -9.31 -41.71
N GLU A 695 -9.69 -10.08 -42.77
CA GLU A 695 -10.26 -9.56 -44.02
C GLU A 695 -11.69 -9.02 -43.79
N SER A 696 -12.49 -9.72 -43.00
CA SER A 696 -13.86 -9.31 -42.67
C SER A 696 -13.92 -8.06 -41.80
N THR A 697 -13.03 -7.95 -40.79
CA THR A 697 -12.91 -6.73 -39.96
C THR A 697 -12.35 -5.55 -40.74
N PHE A 698 -11.44 -5.78 -41.70
CA PHE A 698 -10.94 -4.75 -42.60
C PHE A 698 -12.06 -4.18 -43.48
N MET A 699 -12.87 -5.03 -44.11
CA MET A 699 -14.04 -4.59 -44.89
C MET A 699 -15.05 -3.81 -44.03
N THR A 700 -15.21 -4.20 -42.77
CA THR A 700 -16.06 -3.51 -41.79
C THR A 700 -15.55 -2.09 -41.49
N CYS A 701 -14.22 -1.93 -41.40
CA CYS A 701 -13.56 -0.63 -41.24
C CYS A 701 -13.70 0.25 -42.49
N GLU A 702 -13.43 -0.30 -43.67
CA GLU A 702 -13.51 0.42 -44.94
C GLU A 702 -14.93 0.96 -45.18
N ASN A 703 -15.96 0.12 -45.01
CA ASN A 703 -17.35 0.53 -45.17
C ASN A 703 -17.79 1.60 -44.15
N LEU A 704 -17.26 1.57 -42.92
CA LEU A 704 -17.50 2.62 -41.93
C LEU A 704 -16.91 3.96 -42.36
N LEU A 705 -15.62 3.97 -42.71
CA LEU A 705 -14.89 5.19 -43.06
C LEU A 705 -15.41 5.84 -44.34
N TYR A 706 -15.85 5.06 -45.32
CA TYR A 706 -16.39 5.59 -46.58
C TYR A 706 -17.91 5.79 -46.59
N ASN A 707 -18.61 5.55 -45.47
CA ASN A 707 -20.02 5.89 -45.34
C ASN A 707 -20.19 7.40 -45.12
N LYS A 708 -20.43 8.14 -46.21
CA LYS A 708 -20.56 9.60 -46.21
C LYS A 708 -21.67 10.13 -45.29
N GLU A 709 -22.77 9.41 -45.17
CA GLU A 709 -23.90 9.84 -44.33
C GLU A 709 -23.53 9.75 -42.85
N LEU A 710 -22.93 8.63 -42.46
CA LEU A 710 -22.53 8.37 -41.08
C LEU A 710 -21.36 9.26 -40.65
N ILE A 711 -20.32 9.41 -41.48
CA ILE A 711 -19.18 10.31 -41.18
C ILE A 711 -19.66 11.74 -40.96
N ARG A 712 -20.53 12.26 -41.82
CA ARG A 712 -21.11 13.60 -41.64
C ARG A 712 -21.87 13.72 -40.31
N TYR A 713 -22.69 12.72 -39.97
CA TYR A 713 -23.37 12.69 -38.67
C TYR A 713 -22.38 12.71 -37.50
N LEU A 714 -21.26 11.98 -37.59
CA LEU A 714 -20.26 11.92 -36.54
C LEU A 714 -19.50 13.25 -36.38
N GLU A 715 -19.18 13.93 -37.48
CA GLU A 715 -18.57 15.27 -37.50
C GLU A 715 -19.50 16.33 -36.88
N GLU A 716 -20.80 16.28 -37.18
CA GLU A 716 -21.79 17.23 -36.66
C GLU A 716 -22.15 16.98 -35.18
N SER A 717 -21.85 15.79 -34.64
CA SER A 717 -22.32 15.35 -33.33
C SER A 717 -21.49 15.83 -32.12
N ASN A 718 -20.29 16.38 -32.33
CA ASN A 718 -19.35 16.89 -31.31
C ASN A 718 -19.15 15.95 -30.10
N PHE A 719 -18.38 14.88 -30.28
CA PHE A 719 -18.06 13.93 -29.21
C PHE A 719 -16.90 14.40 -28.32
N ASP A 720 -16.92 14.04 -27.03
CA ASP A 720 -15.88 14.37 -26.05
C ASP A 720 -14.74 13.34 -26.04
N ALA A 721 -15.03 12.08 -26.35
CA ALA A 721 -14.06 10.99 -26.44
C ALA A 721 -14.59 9.81 -27.28
N LEU A 722 -13.66 9.00 -27.79
CA LEU A 722 -13.95 7.76 -28.52
C LEU A 722 -13.47 6.54 -27.73
N LEU A 723 -14.36 5.58 -27.49
CA LEU A 723 -14.05 4.27 -26.89
C LEU A 723 -14.01 3.19 -27.98
N THR A 724 -12.92 2.42 -28.08
CA THR A 724 -12.78 1.33 -29.06
C THR A 724 -11.87 0.22 -28.54
N ASP A 725 -12.03 -1.01 -29.04
CA ASP A 725 -10.99 -2.04 -28.91
C ASP A 725 -10.05 -1.92 -30.13
N PRO A 726 -8.75 -1.61 -29.94
CA PRO A 726 -7.80 -1.36 -31.02
C PRO A 726 -7.41 -2.63 -31.79
N VAL A 727 -7.89 -3.82 -31.41
CA VAL A 727 -7.86 -5.00 -32.30
C VAL A 727 -8.62 -4.71 -33.60
N LEU A 728 -9.64 -3.84 -33.55
CA LEU A 728 -10.30 -3.29 -34.72
C LEU A 728 -9.86 -1.82 -34.88
N SER A 729 -8.86 -1.63 -35.73
CA SER A 729 -8.11 -0.38 -35.92
C SER A 729 -8.93 0.84 -36.38
N CYS A 730 -10.19 0.66 -36.81
CA CYS A 730 -11.02 1.73 -37.37
C CYS A 730 -11.30 2.86 -36.36
N GLY A 731 -11.50 2.54 -35.08
CA GLY A 731 -11.76 3.54 -34.05
C GLY A 731 -10.57 4.47 -33.82
N ALA A 732 -9.34 3.98 -33.98
CA ALA A 732 -8.14 4.81 -33.89
C ALA A 732 -8.01 5.78 -35.08
N ILE A 733 -8.34 5.34 -36.29
CA ILE A 733 -8.38 6.19 -37.49
C ILE A 733 -9.46 7.27 -37.34
N LEU A 734 -10.64 6.87 -36.90
CA LEU A 734 -11.78 7.77 -36.72
C LEU A 734 -11.55 8.80 -35.61
N ALA A 735 -10.92 8.42 -34.50
CA ALA A 735 -10.54 9.35 -33.44
C ALA A 735 -9.59 10.43 -33.94
N GLU A 736 -8.63 10.06 -34.80
CA GLU A 736 -7.72 11.03 -35.42
C GLU A 736 -8.43 11.94 -36.42
N HIS A 737 -9.33 11.40 -37.25
CA HIS A 737 -10.14 12.19 -38.18
C HIS A 737 -11.01 13.24 -37.46
N LEU A 738 -11.69 12.81 -36.39
CA LEU A 738 -12.54 13.68 -35.57
C LEU A 738 -11.74 14.57 -34.59
N SER A 739 -10.43 14.36 -34.46
CA SER A 739 -9.56 15.07 -33.51
C SER A 739 -10.01 14.96 -32.04
N ILE A 740 -10.54 13.79 -31.64
CA ILE A 740 -11.04 13.53 -30.28
C ILE A 740 -10.14 12.54 -29.51
N PRO A 741 -10.06 12.63 -28.17
CA PRO A 741 -9.32 11.68 -27.34
C PRO A 741 -9.80 10.23 -27.55
N SER A 742 -8.88 9.30 -27.81
CA SER A 742 -9.19 7.87 -27.87
C SER A 742 -8.92 7.16 -26.53
N VAL A 743 -9.85 6.30 -26.15
CA VAL A 743 -9.80 5.40 -25.00
C VAL A 743 -9.84 3.98 -25.54
N TYR A 744 -8.80 3.19 -25.28
CA TYR A 744 -8.70 1.82 -25.77
C TYR A 744 -9.12 0.83 -24.70
N PHE A 745 -10.13 0.01 -25.00
CA PHE A 745 -10.66 -1.00 -24.07
C PHE A 745 -10.33 -2.39 -24.59
N MET A 746 -9.19 -2.94 -24.16
CA MET A 746 -8.54 -4.08 -24.83
C MET A 746 -8.08 -5.16 -23.86
N ARG A 747 -7.81 -6.37 -24.36
CA ARG A 747 -7.13 -7.42 -23.56
C ARG A 747 -5.67 -7.59 -23.91
N LEU A 748 -5.34 -7.71 -25.19
CA LEU A 748 -3.97 -7.92 -25.67
C LEU A 748 -3.91 -7.65 -27.18
N ILE A 749 -2.81 -7.08 -27.67
CA ILE A 749 -2.44 -7.19 -29.09
C ILE A 749 -1.40 -8.31 -29.23
N PRO A 750 -1.64 -9.38 -30.02
CA PRO A 750 -0.79 -10.58 -30.04
C PRO A 750 0.71 -10.36 -30.31
N CYS A 751 1.08 -9.26 -30.99
CA CYS A 751 2.47 -8.88 -31.27
C CYS A 751 3.06 -7.85 -30.30
N GLY A 752 2.35 -7.45 -29.25
CA GLY A 752 2.86 -6.51 -28.25
C GLY A 752 2.87 -5.04 -28.67
N LEU A 753 2.15 -4.66 -29.74
CA LEU A 753 2.05 -3.25 -30.17
C LEU A 753 1.37 -2.35 -29.13
N ASP A 754 0.57 -2.91 -28.23
CA ASP A 754 0.04 -2.24 -27.05
C ASP A 754 1.16 -1.76 -26.13
N PHE A 755 2.18 -2.61 -25.90
CA PHE A 755 3.36 -2.24 -25.12
C PHE A 755 4.31 -1.33 -25.91
N GLU A 756 4.48 -1.56 -27.22
CA GLU A 756 5.32 -0.68 -28.05
C GLU A 756 4.72 0.73 -28.19
N ALA A 757 3.41 0.84 -28.40
CA ALA A 757 2.70 2.11 -28.52
C ALA A 757 2.71 2.90 -27.20
N SER A 758 2.55 2.19 -26.08
CA SER A 758 2.64 2.78 -24.74
C SER A 758 4.08 2.96 -24.25
N GLN A 759 5.09 2.45 -24.96
CA GLN A 759 6.50 2.44 -24.57
C GLN A 759 6.78 1.65 -23.27
N CYS A 760 5.96 0.64 -22.97
CA CYS A 760 6.21 -0.30 -21.88
C CYS A 760 7.23 -1.38 -22.29
N PRO A 761 8.24 -1.69 -21.44
CA PRO A 761 9.13 -2.80 -21.71
C PRO A 761 8.41 -4.15 -21.52
N SER A 762 8.46 -5.02 -22.53
CA SER A 762 7.97 -6.40 -22.44
C SER A 762 9.01 -7.39 -22.98
N PRO A 763 10.09 -7.73 -22.25
CA PRO A 763 11.17 -8.57 -22.77
C PRO A 763 10.79 -10.06 -22.86
N PRO A 764 11.04 -10.76 -23.99
CA PRO A 764 10.76 -12.21 -24.13
C PRO A 764 11.65 -13.10 -23.25
N SER A 765 12.70 -12.55 -22.65
CA SER A 765 13.63 -13.31 -21.83
C SER A 765 13.00 -13.76 -20.50
N TYR A 766 11.97 -13.08 -20.02
CA TYR A 766 11.25 -13.41 -18.78
C TYR A 766 9.74 -13.17 -18.83
N VAL A 767 9.19 -12.54 -19.89
CA VAL A 767 7.75 -12.44 -20.12
C VAL A 767 7.32 -13.51 -21.14
N PRO A 768 6.64 -14.59 -20.72
CA PRO A 768 6.05 -15.56 -21.64
C PRO A 768 5.12 -14.90 -22.65
N ARG A 769 5.24 -15.29 -23.92
CA ARG A 769 4.35 -14.83 -24.99
C ARG A 769 3.04 -15.61 -24.95
N ALA A 770 1.97 -14.97 -25.40
CA ALA A 770 0.66 -15.60 -25.52
C ALA A 770 0.76 -16.88 -26.36
N PHE A 771 -0.07 -17.88 -26.04
CA PHE A 771 -0.05 -19.23 -26.63
C PHE A 771 1.20 -20.07 -26.30
N THR A 772 1.98 -19.67 -25.29
CA THR A 772 2.98 -20.53 -24.64
C THR A 772 2.48 -21.06 -23.31
N ASP A 773 2.95 -22.25 -22.93
CA ASP A 773 2.70 -22.84 -21.60
C ASP A 773 3.82 -22.49 -20.60
N TYR A 774 4.53 -21.38 -20.83
CA TYR A 774 5.71 -21.00 -20.05
C TYR A 774 5.35 -20.16 -18.83
N THR A 775 6.24 -20.13 -17.85
CA THR A 775 6.15 -19.28 -16.66
C THR A 775 7.24 -18.21 -16.73
N ASP A 776 7.25 -17.23 -15.82
CA ASP A 776 8.36 -16.29 -15.65
C ASP A 776 9.71 -16.99 -15.37
N HIS A 777 9.67 -18.24 -14.89
CA HIS A 777 10.83 -19.12 -14.75
C HIS A 777 11.09 -19.99 -15.99
N MET A 778 11.50 -19.35 -17.10
CA MET A 778 11.95 -20.06 -18.31
C MET A 778 13.42 -20.50 -18.25
N ASN A 779 13.70 -21.74 -18.64
CA ASN A 779 15.05 -22.19 -18.98
C ASN A 779 15.51 -21.62 -20.33
N PHE A 780 16.81 -21.77 -20.66
CA PHE A 780 17.38 -21.21 -21.89
C PHE A 780 16.60 -21.60 -23.16
N LEU A 781 16.23 -22.88 -23.31
CA LEU A 781 15.53 -23.35 -24.51
C LEU A 781 14.11 -22.79 -24.59
N GLN A 782 13.42 -22.66 -23.45
CA GLN A 782 12.12 -22.00 -23.37
C GLN A 782 12.23 -20.52 -23.75
N ARG A 783 13.27 -19.80 -23.30
CA ARG A 783 13.52 -18.41 -23.69
C ARG A 783 13.77 -18.27 -25.19
N VAL A 784 14.58 -19.15 -25.78
CA VAL A 784 14.83 -19.15 -27.24
C VAL A 784 13.54 -19.38 -28.00
N LYS A 785 12.71 -20.35 -27.58
CA LYS A 785 11.40 -20.58 -28.18
C LYS A 785 10.48 -19.37 -28.02
N ASN A 786 10.47 -18.74 -26.84
CA ASN A 786 9.66 -17.56 -26.56
C ASN A 786 10.03 -16.36 -27.46
N VAL A 787 11.33 -16.16 -27.71
CA VAL A 787 11.83 -15.15 -28.68
C VAL A 787 11.40 -15.48 -30.10
N ILE A 788 11.52 -16.74 -30.54
CA ILE A 788 11.08 -17.17 -31.88
C ILE A 788 9.58 -16.87 -32.07
N LEU A 789 8.78 -17.09 -31.03
CA LEU A 789 7.35 -16.83 -31.06
C LEU A 789 7.01 -15.34 -31.14
N GLU A 790 7.72 -14.49 -30.41
CA GLU A 790 7.59 -13.05 -30.58
C GLU A 790 7.89 -12.61 -32.00
N THR A 791 9.01 -13.06 -32.58
CA THR A 791 9.35 -12.74 -33.97
C THR A 791 8.27 -13.22 -34.93
N SER A 792 7.69 -14.40 -34.68
CA SER A 792 6.58 -14.91 -35.49
C SER A 792 5.30 -14.08 -35.37
N ASN A 793 5.01 -13.54 -34.18
CA ASN A 793 3.85 -12.68 -33.93
C ASN A 793 4.01 -11.31 -34.57
N LEU A 794 5.23 -10.76 -34.66
CA LEU A 794 5.51 -9.53 -35.39
C LEU A 794 5.10 -9.68 -36.87
N PHE A 795 5.50 -10.78 -37.52
CA PHE A 795 5.07 -11.07 -38.91
C PHE A 795 3.55 -11.22 -39.06
N LEU A 796 2.87 -11.74 -38.03
CA LEU A 796 1.40 -11.86 -38.01
C LEU A 796 0.73 -10.49 -37.91
N CYS A 797 1.25 -9.58 -37.10
CA CYS A 797 0.73 -8.22 -37.02
C CYS A 797 1.02 -7.37 -38.25
N ASP A 798 2.20 -7.50 -38.86
CA ASP A 798 2.48 -6.89 -40.17
C ASP A 798 1.45 -7.34 -41.21
N PHE A 799 1.03 -8.60 -41.17
CA PHE A 799 0.01 -9.11 -42.07
C PHE A 799 -1.38 -8.50 -41.80
N VAL A 800 -1.76 -8.35 -40.52
CA VAL A 800 -3.08 -7.88 -40.10
C VAL A 800 -3.22 -6.35 -40.19
N LEU A 801 -2.19 -5.59 -39.81
CA LEU A 801 -2.26 -4.13 -39.64
C LEU A 801 -1.78 -3.33 -40.84
N LYS A 802 -0.91 -3.88 -41.68
CA LYS A 802 -0.43 -3.18 -42.88
C LYS A 802 -1.54 -2.77 -43.87
N PRO A 803 -2.62 -3.56 -44.06
CA PRO A 803 -3.79 -3.08 -44.79
C PRO A 803 -4.41 -1.83 -44.15
N TYR A 804 -4.46 -1.77 -42.82
CA TYR A 804 -4.96 -0.61 -42.08
C TYR A 804 -4.03 0.60 -42.16
N ASP A 805 -2.70 0.41 -42.19
CA ASP A 805 -1.75 1.53 -42.41
C ASP A 805 -2.06 2.24 -43.73
N LYS A 806 -2.29 1.47 -44.79
CA LYS A 806 -2.66 2.00 -46.10
C LYS A 806 -4.01 2.70 -46.05
N LEU A 807 -5.03 2.05 -45.49
CA LEU A 807 -6.38 2.62 -45.37
C LEU A 807 -6.38 3.92 -44.54
N ALA A 808 -5.64 3.96 -43.43
CA ALA A 808 -5.48 5.13 -42.58
C ALA A 808 -4.79 6.28 -43.34
N SER A 809 -3.74 5.97 -44.09
CA SER A 809 -3.01 6.97 -44.88
C SER A 809 -3.85 7.54 -46.02
N ASP A 810 -4.58 6.68 -46.72
CA ASP A 810 -5.49 7.06 -47.80
C ASP A 810 -6.64 7.93 -47.27
N PHE A 811 -7.25 7.56 -46.14
CA PHE A 811 -8.39 8.26 -45.53
C PHE A 811 -7.99 9.60 -44.87
N LEU A 812 -6.88 9.64 -44.13
CA LEU A 812 -6.39 10.85 -43.46
C LEU A 812 -5.55 11.76 -44.37
N HIS A 813 -5.30 11.33 -45.62
CA HIS A 813 -4.52 12.04 -46.64
C HIS A 813 -3.09 12.42 -46.19
N ARG A 814 -2.43 11.53 -45.42
CA ARG A 814 -1.04 11.67 -45.00
C ARG A 814 -0.45 10.32 -44.62
N ASP A 815 0.86 10.15 -44.75
CA ASP A 815 1.53 8.91 -44.34
C ASP A 815 1.43 8.73 -42.81
N VAL A 816 0.69 7.70 -42.38
CA VAL A 816 0.54 7.31 -40.98
C VAL A 816 0.51 5.78 -40.84
N THR A 817 1.08 5.29 -39.74
CA THR A 817 0.95 3.89 -39.35
C THR A 817 -0.04 3.72 -38.20
N MET A 818 -0.59 2.53 -38.04
CA MET A 818 -1.44 2.18 -36.90
C MET A 818 -0.71 2.36 -35.57
N LEU A 819 0.60 2.08 -35.53
CA LEU A 819 1.44 2.34 -34.36
C LEU A 819 1.47 3.84 -34.00
N ASP A 820 1.52 4.74 -34.98
CA ASP A 820 1.48 6.19 -34.74
C ASP A 820 0.12 6.64 -34.17
N LEU A 821 -0.97 6.04 -34.64
CA LEU A 821 -2.31 6.29 -34.10
C LEU A 821 -2.47 5.71 -32.69
N PHE A 822 -1.92 4.52 -32.42
CA PHE A 822 -1.97 3.90 -31.10
C PHE A 822 -1.17 4.68 -30.04
N ARG A 823 -0.02 5.26 -30.41
CA ARG A 823 0.78 6.13 -29.52
C ARG A 823 0.02 7.36 -29.00
N LYS A 824 -1.07 7.77 -29.68
CA LYS A 824 -1.89 8.93 -29.30
C LYS A 824 -3.01 8.62 -28.31
N ALA A 825 -3.18 7.36 -27.91
CA ALA A 825 -4.20 6.95 -26.96
C ALA A 825 -4.10 7.74 -25.66
N SER A 826 -5.24 8.27 -25.19
CA SER A 826 -5.30 9.00 -23.93
C SER A 826 -5.30 8.04 -22.74
N ILE A 827 -6.02 6.92 -22.84
CA ILE A 827 -6.11 5.88 -21.81
C ILE A 827 -6.18 4.50 -22.46
N TRP A 828 -5.48 3.53 -21.89
CA TRP A 828 -5.62 2.09 -22.17
C TRP A 828 -6.29 1.43 -20.96
N LEU A 829 -7.53 1.01 -21.12
CA LEU A 829 -8.26 0.18 -20.17
C LEU A 829 -8.03 -1.29 -20.51
N LEU A 830 -7.22 -1.97 -19.71
CA LEU A 830 -6.81 -3.36 -19.91
C LEU A 830 -7.82 -4.30 -19.24
N ARG A 831 -8.53 -5.12 -20.01
CA ARG A 831 -9.61 -6.03 -19.59
C ARG A 831 -9.11 -7.27 -18.82
N TYR A 832 -7.99 -7.16 -18.12
CA TYR A 832 -7.40 -8.21 -17.30
C TYR A 832 -7.01 -7.65 -15.91
N ASP A 833 -6.86 -8.54 -14.95
CA ASP A 833 -6.34 -8.22 -13.61
C ASP A 833 -4.84 -8.48 -13.57
N PHE A 834 -4.08 -7.66 -12.83
CA PHE A 834 -2.63 -7.81 -12.70
C PHE A 834 -2.22 -9.15 -12.07
N VAL A 835 -3.11 -9.80 -11.29
CA VAL A 835 -2.85 -11.12 -10.68
C VAL A 835 -2.76 -12.23 -11.72
N PHE A 836 -3.38 -12.08 -12.90
CA PHE A 836 -3.30 -13.06 -13.99
C PHE A 836 -2.20 -12.76 -15.01
N GLU A 837 -1.39 -11.72 -14.77
CA GLU A 837 -0.31 -11.30 -15.65
C GLU A 837 1.05 -11.43 -14.99
N TYR A 838 2.09 -11.55 -15.81
CA TYR A 838 3.46 -11.55 -15.33
C TYR A 838 3.90 -10.14 -14.89
N PRO A 839 4.71 -10.01 -13.82
CA PRO A 839 5.15 -8.72 -13.32
C PRO A 839 5.93 -7.97 -14.41
N ARG A 840 5.38 -6.83 -14.85
CA ARG A 840 6.00 -5.92 -15.82
C ARG A 840 5.56 -4.47 -15.55
N PRO A 841 6.38 -3.47 -15.90
CA PRO A 841 6.00 -2.06 -15.77
C PRO A 841 4.81 -1.73 -16.68
N LEU A 842 3.89 -0.90 -16.19
CA LEU A 842 2.78 -0.32 -16.95
C LEU A 842 2.88 1.20 -16.90
N MET A 843 2.55 1.87 -18.00
CA MET A 843 2.46 3.33 -18.00
C MET A 843 1.25 3.81 -17.19
N PRO A 844 1.27 5.02 -16.60
CA PRO A 844 0.15 5.54 -15.81
C PRO A 844 -1.19 5.64 -16.55
N ASN A 845 -1.15 5.78 -17.88
CA ASN A 845 -2.34 5.78 -18.73
C ASN A 845 -2.84 4.36 -19.08
N MET A 846 -2.17 3.30 -18.62
CA MET A 846 -2.60 1.91 -18.76
C MET A 846 -3.20 1.40 -17.44
N ILE A 847 -4.51 1.22 -17.41
CA ILE A 847 -5.29 0.91 -16.22
C ILE A 847 -5.88 -0.50 -16.37
N ALA A 848 -5.47 -1.42 -15.48
CA ALA A 848 -6.07 -2.74 -15.38
C ALA A 848 -7.49 -2.65 -14.81
N VAL A 849 -8.47 -3.11 -15.58
CA VAL A 849 -9.91 -3.17 -15.25
C VAL A 849 -10.39 -4.62 -15.33
N GLY A 850 -9.77 -5.50 -14.55
CA GLY A 850 -10.21 -6.90 -14.39
C GLY A 850 -11.60 -6.99 -13.77
N GLY A 851 -12.34 -8.06 -14.07
CA GLY A 851 -13.63 -8.36 -13.41
C GLY A 851 -14.86 -7.57 -13.89
N VAL A 852 -14.76 -6.79 -14.98
CA VAL A 852 -15.88 -5.95 -15.49
C VAL A 852 -17.14 -6.75 -15.86
N ASN A 853 -17.00 -8.03 -16.22
CA ASN A 853 -18.13 -8.92 -16.54
C ASN A 853 -18.80 -9.55 -15.31
N CYS A 854 -18.26 -9.32 -14.11
CA CYS A 854 -18.83 -9.87 -12.89
C CYS A 854 -20.04 -9.05 -12.49
N ALA A 855 -21.21 -9.68 -12.34
CA ALA A 855 -22.46 -9.01 -12.02
C ALA A 855 -22.36 -8.26 -10.69
N HIS A 856 -22.16 -6.94 -10.76
CA HIS A 856 -22.26 -6.07 -9.59
C HIS A 856 -23.73 -5.88 -9.24
N LYS A 857 -24.19 -6.50 -8.15
CA LYS A 857 -25.38 -5.99 -7.46
C LYS A 857 -25.00 -4.64 -6.83
N PRO A 858 -25.80 -3.57 -7.03
CA PRO A 858 -25.54 -2.30 -6.36
C PRO A 858 -25.48 -2.55 -4.85
N LEU A 859 -24.41 -2.09 -4.19
CA LEU A 859 -24.35 -2.12 -2.73
C LEU A 859 -25.54 -1.32 -2.20
N SER A 860 -26.31 -1.90 -1.28
CA SER A 860 -27.28 -1.12 -0.50
C SER A 860 -26.52 0.02 0.19
N GLN A 861 -27.20 1.14 0.47
CA GLN A 861 -26.57 2.26 1.20
C GLN A 861 -25.88 1.80 2.50
N VAL A 862 -26.40 0.74 3.14
CA VAL A 862 -25.80 0.09 4.32
C VAL A 862 -24.49 -0.63 4.00
N GLY A 863 -24.33 -1.25 2.83
CA GLY A 863 -23.07 -1.87 2.38
C GLY A 863 -21.98 -0.83 2.07
N CYS A 864 -22.34 0.27 1.42
CA CYS A 864 -21.43 1.41 1.24
C CYS A 864 -21.05 2.04 2.57
N VAL A 865 -22.00 2.18 3.49
CA VAL A 865 -21.75 2.68 4.84
C VAL A 865 -20.90 1.72 5.64
N LEU A 866 -21.08 0.39 5.60
CA LEU A 866 -20.20 -0.60 6.25
C LEU A 866 -18.78 -0.60 5.64
N PHE A 867 -18.66 -0.50 4.32
CA PHE A 867 -17.38 -0.41 3.62
C PHE A 867 -16.64 0.87 4.03
N PHE A 868 -17.31 2.02 4.03
CA PHE A 868 -16.75 3.28 4.54
C PHE A 868 -16.53 3.23 6.06
N ILE A 869 -17.35 2.54 6.85
CA ILE A 869 -17.26 2.46 8.32
C ILE A 869 -16.12 1.58 8.80
N LEU A 870 -15.80 0.50 8.06
CA LEU A 870 -14.67 -0.39 8.34
C LEU A 870 -13.36 0.23 7.85
N VAL A 871 -13.38 0.96 6.73
CA VAL A 871 -12.23 1.73 6.23
C VAL A 871 -11.99 3.00 7.06
N LEU A 872 -13.03 3.61 7.66
CA LEU A 872 -12.93 4.79 8.52
C LEU A 872 -12.90 4.50 10.02
N SER A 873 -13.17 3.26 10.47
CA SER A 873 -12.93 2.87 11.88
C SER A 873 -11.45 2.86 12.25
N ASP A 874 -10.56 2.85 11.25
CA ASP A 874 -9.12 3.03 11.44
C ASP A 874 -8.70 4.51 11.54
N PHE A 875 -9.61 5.47 11.33
CA PHE A 875 -9.25 6.90 11.31
C PHE A 875 -10.05 7.85 12.20
N CYS A 876 -11.16 7.46 12.83
CA CYS A 876 -11.86 8.36 13.76
C CYS A 876 -12.75 7.61 14.77
N ALA A 877 -12.38 7.69 16.06
CA ALA A 877 -13.32 7.49 17.16
C ALA A 877 -13.05 8.54 18.27
N PRO A 878 -13.82 9.64 18.35
CA PRO A 878 -13.85 10.47 19.54
C PRO A 878 -14.70 9.81 20.63
N LYS A 879 -14.14 9.91 21.84
CA LYS A 879 -14.62 9.45 23.14
C LYS A 879 -16.03 9.95 23.47
N ASN A 880 -16.85 9.11 24.12
CA ASN A 880 -17.84 9.58 25.10
C ASN A 880 -17.87 8.65 26.32
N VAL A 881 -17.78 9.26 27.50
CA VAL A 881 -18.13 8.74 28.83
C VAL A 881 -18.97 9.91 29.40
N ILE A 882 -20.17 9.72 29.96
CA ILE A 882 -20.40 9.43 31.38
C ILE A 882 -21.93 9.32 31.62
N THR A 883 -22.35 8.35 32.45
CA THR A 883 -23.67 8.20 33.09
C THR A 883 -23.77 8.97 34.43
N PRO A 884 -24.98 9.20 34.97
CA PRO A 884 -25.47 10.51 35.43
C PRO A 884 -25.42 10.69 36.96
N HIS A 885 -25.49 11.95 37.44
CA HIS A 885 -26.37 12.39 38.56
C HIS A 885 -26.14 13.87 38.95
N ILE A 886 -27.20 14.45 39.53
CA ILE A 886 -27.33 15.70 40.31
C ILE A 886 -27.81 16.95 39.54
N ALA A 887 -29.15 17.00 39.46
CA ALA A 887 -30.05 18.02 40.02
C ALA A 887 -29.93 19.52 39.64
N ALA A 888 -31.05 19.96 39.05
CA ALA A 888 -31.88 21.10 39.47
C ALA A 888 -31.39 22.55 39.26
N GLY A 889 -32.20 23.28 38.49
CA GLY A 889 -32.58 24.66 38.84
C GLY A 889 -32.16 25.73 37.86
N MET A 890 -33.06 26.08 36.93
CA MET A 890 -33.75 27.39 36.88
C MET A 890 -34.18 27.69 35.45
N ALA A 891 -35.48 27.91 35.31
CA ALA A 891 -36.17 28.27 34.09
C ALA A 891 -35.74 29.66 33.59
N LEU A 892 -35.70 29.83 32.26
CA LEU A 892 -35.95 31.13 31.66
C LEU A 892 -36.85 31.00 30.43
N VAL A 893 -37.84 31.88 30.43
CA VAL A 893 -39.04 31.95 29.59
C VAL A 893 -38.69 32.35 28.15
N LEU A 894 -39.19 31.60 27.17
CA LEU A 894 -39.21 31.97 25.75
C LEU A 894 -40.58 32.60 25.40
N PRO A 895 -40.63 33.78 24.74
CA PRO A 895 -41.85 34.25 24.11
C PRO A 895 -41.98 33.66 22.70
N SER A 896 -42.94 32.74 22.58
CA SER A 896 -43.92 32.61 21.49
C SER A 896 -43.55 33.11 20.08
N HIS A 897 -42.97 32.26 19.24
CA HIS A 897 -43.25 32.26 17.81
C HIS A 897 -43.41 30.82 17.29
N PRO A 898 -44.65 30.33 17.08
CA PRO A 898 -44.92 28.93 16.77
C PRO A 898 -44.30 28.46 15.45
N CYS A 899 -44.02 29.36 14.49
CA CYS A 899 -43.33 28.99 13.26
C CYS A 899 -41.84 28.70 13.47
N ILE A 900 -41.13 29.46 14.31
CA ILE A 900 -39.68 29.30 14.49
C ILE A 900 -39.40 28.04 15.31
N THR A 901 -40.21 27.74 16.33
CA THR A 901 -40.09 26.48 17.08
C THR A 901 -40.41 25.28 16.20
N VAL A 902 -41.40 25.34 15.31
CA VAL A 902 -41.72 24.24 14.38
C VAL A 902 -40.61 24.05 13.35
N THR A 903 -40.10 25.11 12.73
CA THR A 903 -39.03 24.98 11.71
C THR A 903 -37.70 24.58 12.32
N LEU A 904 -37.37 25.03 13.54
CA LEU A 904 -36.16 24.60 14.27
C LEU A 904 -36.28 23.16 14.78
N LEU A 905 -37.47 22.71 15.20
CA LEU A 905 -37.74 21.30 15.50
C LEU A 905 -37.64 20.43 14.25
N VAL A 906 -38.11 20.91 13.09
CA VAL A 906 -37.96 20.21 11.80
C VAL A 906 -36.48 20.16 11.39
N LEU A 907 -35.73 21.26 11.48
CA LEU A 907 -34.29 21.30 11.17
C LEU A 907 -33.44 20.45 12.14
N LEU A 908 -33.73 20.47 13.44
CA LEU A 908 -33.07 19.62 14.44
C LEU A 908 -33.47 18.14 14.31
N SER A 909 -34.68 17.86 13.80
CA SER A 909 -35.08 16.47 13.48
C SER A 909 -34.38 15.93 12.24
N VAL A 910 -33.98 16.80 11.30
CA VAL A 910 -33.27 16.42 10.07
C VAL A 910 -31.76 16.30 10.27
N LEU A 911 -31.18 17.00 11.25
CA LEU A 911 -29.73 16.98 11.55
C LEU A 911 -29.26 15.81 12.43
N ASN A 912 -30.17 14.97 12.94
CA ASN A 912 -29.85 13.78 13.75
C ASN A 912 -30.01 12.45 12.99
N LEU A 913 -30.13 12.46 11.67
CA LEU A 913 -30.25 11.24 10.86
C LEU A 913 -28.95 10.97 10.08
N ALA A 914 -27.88 10.59 10.79
CA ALA A 914 -27.08 9.49 10.25
C ALA A 914 -27.94 8.25 10.42
N ALA A 915 -28.63 7.82 9.36
CA ALA A 915 -29.57 6.71 9.44
C ALA A 915 -28.81 5.43 9.82
N GLY A 916 -28.82 5.08 11.11
CA GLY A 916 -28.41 3.76 11.57
C GLY A 916 -29.37 2.73 11.00
N GLY A 917 -28.87 1.85 10.13
CA GLY A 917 -29.66 0.75 9.58
C GLY A 917 -29.99 -0.28 10.66
N LYS A 918 -31.14 -0.96 10.51
CA LYS A 918 -31.63 -2.02 11.37
C LYS A 918 -31.15 -3.38 10.85
N LEU A 919 -30.27 -4.04 11.61
CA LEU A 919 -29.66 -5.31 11.25
C LEU A 919 -30.32 -6.48 11.97
N LEU A 920 -30.65 -7.51 11.20
CA LEU A 920 -31.02 -8.83 11.71
C LEU A 920 -29.75 -9.68 11.81
N VAL A 921 -29.50 -10.28 12.97
CA VAL A 921 -28.35 -11.15 13.19
C VAL A 921 -28.82 -12.56 13.50
N VAL A 922 -28.37 -13.52 12.72
CA VAL A 922 -28.56 -14.96 12.97
C VAL A 922 -27.17 -15.57 13.19
N PRO A 923 -26.69 -15.66 14.44
CA PRO A 923 -25.33 -16.07 14.71
C PRO A 923 -25.15 -17.58 14.71
N VAL A 924 -23.89 -18.00 14.55
CA VAL A 924 -23.43 -19.34 14.94
C VAL A 924 -22.71 -19.20 16.28
N ASP A 925 -23.10 -20.03 17.25
CA ASP A 925 -22.56 -19.98 18.61
C ASP A 925 -21.10 -20.49 18.69
N GLY A 926 -20.47 -20.39 19.87
CA GLY A 926 -19.08 -20.78 20.09
C GLY A 926 -18.09 -19.72 19.60
N SER A 927 -17.00 -20.14 18.96
CA SER A 927 -15.93 -19.23 18.50
C SER A 927 -16.37 -18.26 17.40
N HIS A 928 -17.42 -18.61 16.65
CA HIS A 928 -17.98 -17.78 15.59
C HIS A 928 -18.66 -16.53 16.17
N TRP A 929 -19.40 -16.69 17.27
CA TRP A 929 -20.05 -15.60 17.99
C TRP A 929 -19.07 -14.59 18.60
N LEU A 930 -17.94 -15.05 19.16
CA LEU A 930 -16.98 -14.16 19.83
C LEU A 930 -16.45 -13.07 18.89
N SER A 931 -16.11 -13.43 17.65
CA SER A 931 -15.70 -12.45 16.63
C SER A 931 -16.86 -11.56 16.17
N MET A 932 -18.05 -12.16 16.01
CA MET A 932 -19.24 -11.44 15.57
C MET A 932 -19.65 -10.35 16.56
N ARG A 933 -19.62 -10.65 17.86
CA ARG A 933 -20.00 -9.73 18.93
C ARG A 933 -19.23 -8.42 18.88
N GLU A 934 -17.91 -8.46 18.67
CA GLU A 934 -17.08 -7.25 18.60
C GLU A 934 -17.50 -6.35 17.42
N VAL A 935 -17.84 -6.96 16.27
CA VAL A 935 -18.37 -6.22 15.11
C VAL A 935 -19.73 -5.61 15.42
N LEU A 936 -20.62 -6.36 16.08
CA LEU A 936 -21.94 -5.86 16.49
C LEU A 936 -21.85 -4.70 17.47
N GLU A 937 -20.97 -4.77 18.47
CA GLU A 937 -20.75 -3.68 19.42
C GLU A 937 -20.25 -2.41 18.72
N GLY A 938 -19.34 -2.54 17.76
CA GLY A 938 -18.89 -1.42 16.94
C GLY A 938 -20.01 -0.79 16.09
N LEU A 939 -20.90 -1.61 15.52
CA LEU A 939 -22.06 -1.13 14.76
C LEU A 939 -23.09 -0.44 15.66
N TRP A 940 -23.35 -1.00 16.85
CA TRP A 940 -24.26 -0.42 17.83
C TRP A 940 -23.77 0.96 18.30
N GLN A 941 -22.46 1.10 18.59
CA GLN A 941 -21.86 2.39 18.95
C GLN A 941 -21.99 3.45 17.85
N LYS A 942 -22.13 3.03 16.59
CA LYS A 942 -22.36 3.90 15.43
C LYS A 942 -23.85 4.16 15.14
N GLY A 943 -24.76 3.71 16.02
CA GLY A 943 -26.18 4.02 15.98
C GLY A 943 -27.05 3.00 15.26
N HIS A 944 -26.53 1.83 14.87
CA HIS A 944 -27.31 0.76 14.25
C HIS A 944 -28.22 0.06 15.27
N GLU A 945 -29.47 -0.22 14.88
CA GLU A 945 -30.37 -1.07 15.66
C GLU A 945 -30.07 -2.54 15.34
N ILE A 946 -29.76 -3.35 16.35
CA ILE A 946 -29.32 -4.73 16.17
C ILE A 946 -30.30 -5.67 16.87
N VAL A 947 -30.84 -6.63 16.12
CA VAL A 947 -31.70 -7.70 16.64
C VAL A 947 -31.01 -9.04 16.41
N VAL A 948 -30.63 -9.72 17.49
CA VAL A 948 -30.02 -11.05 17.47
C VAL A 948 -31.08 -12.11 17.74
N VAL A 949 -31.23 -13.06 16.82
CA VAL A 949 -32.13 -14.21 16.96
C VAL A 949 -31.32 -15.44 17.33
N ALA A 950 -31.57 -16.03 18.49
CA ALA A 950 -30.76 -17.13 19.02
C ALA A 950 -31.62 -18.16 19.79
N PRO A 951 -31.19 -19.42 19.90
CA PRO A 951 -31.91 -20.43 20.68
C PRO A 951 -31.86 -20.14 22.19
N GLU A 952 -32.86 -20.61 22.94
CA GLU A 952 -32.88 -20.50 24.42
C GLU A 952 -31.69 -21.20 25.10
N ALA A 953 -31.23 -22.33 24.55
CA ALA A 953 -30.00 -22.99 24.96
C ALA A 953 -28.85 -22.57 24.04
N SER A 954 -27.83 -21.90 24.59
CA SER A 954 -26.70 -21.30 23.87
C SER A 954 -25.42 -21.34 24.72
N ILE A 955 -24.26 -21.49 24.07
CA ILE A 955 -22.94 -21.66 24.70
C ILE A 955 -22.39 -20.30 25.17
N HIS A 956 -22.40 -19.28 24.30
CA HIS A 956 -21.80 -17.97 24.56
C HIS A 956 -22.72 -16.78 24.31
N ILE A 957 -23.86 -16.97 23.64
CA ILE A 957 -24.80 -15.90 23.33
C ILE A 957 -25.61 -15.56 24.60
N LYS A 958 -25.55 -14.31 25.02
CA LYS A 958 -26.29 -13.81 26.20
C LYS A 958 -26.90 -12.44 25.89
N PRO A 959 -27.98 -12.05 26.57
CA PRO A 959 -28.52 -10.69 26.46
C PRO A 959 -27.44 -9.64 26.76
N SER A 960 -27.46 -8.53 26.01
CA SER A 960 -26.54 -7.39 26.14
C SER A 960 -27.30 -6.08 25.96
N GLU A 961 -26.72 -4.97 26.41
CA GLU A 961 -27.26 -3.63 26.13
C GLU A 961 -27.04 -3.23 24.65
N SER A 962 -26.06 -3.84 23.98
CA SER A 962 -25.66 -3.50 22.61
C SER A 962 -26.57 -4.09 21.51
N PHE A 963 -27.55 -4.93 21.86
CA PHE A 963 -28.49 -5.52 20.89
C PHE A 963 -29.74 -6.08 21.58
N VAL A 964 -30.84 -6.19 20.84
CA VAL A 964 -32.06 -6.86 21.29
C VAL A 964 -31.97 -8.35 20.97
N MET A 965 -32.08 -9.21 21.98
CA MET A 965 -32.08 -10.67 21.77
C MET A 965 -33.52 -11.21 21.69
N LYS A 966 -33.82 -11.99 20.64
CA LYS A 966 -35.06 -12.76 20.48
C LYS A 966 -34.74 -14.25 20.59
N ALA A 967 -35.17 -14.85 21.70
CA ALA A 967 -34.97 -16.28 21.96
C ALA A 967 -36.08 -17.12 21.32
N TYR A 968 -35.76 -18.35 20.89
CA TYR A 968 -36.74 -19.33 20.43
C TYR A 968 -36.49 -20.72 21.06
N PRO A 969 -37.55 -21.53 21.27
CA PRO A 969 -37.43 -22.82 21.94
C PRO A 969 -36.75 -23.87 21.05
N VAL A 970 -35.92 -24.72 21.67
CA VAL A 970 -35.17 -25.80 21.01
C VAL A 970 -35.38 -27.15 21.72
N PRO A 971 -35.22 -28.29 21.02
CA PRO A 971 -35.55 -29.61 21.57
C PRO A 971 -34.44 -30.23 22.43
N PHE A 972 -33.41 -29.47 22.80
CA PHE A 972 -32.26 -29.92 23.59
C PHE A 972 -32.01 -28.97 24.76
N THR A 973 -31.46 -29.50 25.84
CA THR A 973 -31.11 -28.76 27.05
C THR A 973 -29.71 -28.13 26.95
N GLN A 974 -29.44 -27.13 27.79
CA GLN A 974 -28.11 -26.54 27.90
C GLN A 974 -27.04 -27.58 28.29
N GLU A 975 -27.38 -28.52 29.19
CA GLU A 975 -26.46 -29.57 29.64
C GLU A 975 -26.07 -30.52 28.51
N GLU A 976 -27.04 -30.92 27.67
CA GLU A 976 -26.76 -31.73 26.48
C GLU A 976 -25.83 -30.98 25.51
N LEU A 977 -26.11 -29.70 25.23
CA LEU A 977 -25.29 -28.87 24.34
C LEU A 977 -23.84 -28.71 24.86
N ASP A 978 -23.69 -28.45 26.16
CA ASP A 978 -22.38 -28.30 26.82
C ASP A 978 -21.59 -29.63 26.80
N ASN A 979 -22.26 -30.76 26.98
CA ASN A 979 -21.64 -32.09 26.90
C ASN A 979 -21.17 -32.41 25.48
N TYR A 980 -22.00 -32.13 24.46
CA TYR A 980 -21.60 -32.30 23.06
C TYR A 980 -20.37 -31.47 22.70
N PHE A 981 -20.32 -30.20 23.12
CA PHE A 981 -19.17 -29.33 22.88
C PHE A 981 -17.91 -29.83 23.57
N ARG A 982 -18.04 -30.32 24.80
CA ARG A 982 -16.93 -30.90 25.58
C ARG A 982 -16.37 -32.16 24.93
N GLU A 983 -17.23 -33.09 24.51
CA GLU A 983 -16.82 -34.30 23.81
C GLU A 983 -16.12 -33.98 22.48
N PHE A 984 -16.68 -33.05 21.69
CA PHE A 984 -16.08 -32.60 20.44
C PHE A 984 -14.68 -32.02 20.66
N SER A 985 -14.51 -31.20 21.70
CA SER A 985 -13.21 -30.64 22.06
C SER A 985 -12.21 -31.74 22.47
N GLN A 986 -12.63 -32.69 23.32
CA GLN A 986 -11.74 -33.76 23.80
C GLN A 986 -11.29 -34.69 22.66
N ASP A 987 -12.21 -35.10 21.78
CA ASP A 987 -11.92 -36.04 20.68
C ASP A 987 -11.06 -35.41 19.58
N THR A 988 -11.20 -34.10 19.34
CA THR A 988 -10.41 -33.36 18.33
C THR A 988 -8.92 -33.30 18.70
N PHE A 989 -8.60 -33.28 20.00
CA PHE A 989 -7.23 -33.25 20.51
C PHE A 989 -6.74 -34.60 21.06
N ALA A 990 -7.54 -35.66 20.94
CA ALA A 990 -7.17 -36.99 21.42
C ALA A 990 -6.06 -37.64 20.57
N GLU A 991 -5.18 -38.40 21.22
CA GLU A 991 -4.16 -39.21 20.53
C GLU A 991 -4.80 -40.47 19.93
N GLY A 992 -4.42 -40.82 18.68
CA GLY A 992 -4.97 -41.98 17.96
C GLY A 992 -4.46 -42.10 16.53
N SER A 993 -4.85 -43.16 15.80
CA SER A 993 -4.49 -43.26 14.37
C SER A 993 -5.18 -42.17 13.54
N PHE A 994 -4.59 -41.74 12.41
CA PHE A 994 -5.19 -40.71 11.54
C PHE A 994 -6.59 -41.09 11.04
N LEU A 995 -6.78 -42.36 10.65
CA LEU A 995 -8.07 -42.88 10.20
C LEU A 995 -9.13 -42.92 11.31
N GLU A 996 -8.74 -43.32 12.52
CA GLU A 996 -9.64 -43.34 13.67
C GLU A 996 -10.07 -41.93 14.08
N ARG A 997 -9.13 -40.96 14.06
CA ARG A 997 -9.44 -39.56 14.30
C ARG A 997 -10.38 -38.99 13.25
N LEU A 998 -10.14 -39.25 11.97
CA LEU A 998 -11.05 -38.84 10.89
C LEU A 998 -12.45 -39.43 11.07
N ALA A 999 -12.57 -40.71 11.40
CA ALA A 999 -13.86 -41.36 11.62
C ALA A 999 -14.62 -40.75 12.82
N LYS A 1000 -13.94 -40.53 13.94
CA LYS A 1000 -14.51 -39.88 15.13
C LYS A 1000 -14.94 -38.44 14.84
N ILE A 1001 -14.07 -37.62 14.25
CA ILE A 1001 -14.38 -36.23 13.86
C ILE A 1001 -15.58 -36.19 12.92
N HIS A 1002 -15.62 -37.05 11.90
CA HIS A 1002 -16.75 -37.15 10.97
C HIS A 1002 -18.07 -37.44 11.71
N GLN A 1003 -18.08 -38.46 12.59
CA GLN A 1003 -19.28 -38.81 13.36
C GLN A 1003 -19.74 -37.66 14.26
N ARG A 1004 -18.82 -36.95 14.91
CA ARG A 1004 -19.15 -35.81 15.78
C ARG A 1004 -19.65 -34.60 15.00
N VAL A 1005 -19.04 -34.28 13.85
CA VAL A 1005 -19.50 -33.21 12.95
C VAL A 1005 -20.92 -33.49 12.48
N MET A 1006 -21.25 -34.73 12.13
CA MET A 1006 -22.62 -35.12 11.75
C MET A 1006 -23.62 -34.96 12.90
N ASN A 1007 -23.25 -35.37 14.12
CA ASN A 1007 -24.11 -35.21 15.30
C ASN A 1007 -24.38 -33.72 15.64
N MET A 1008 -23.32 -32.89 15.65
CA MET A 1008 -23.44 -31.45 15.86
C MET A 1008 -24.31 -30.79 14.79
N SER A 1009 -24.11 -31.20 13.53
CA SER A 1009 -24.90 -30.69 12.40
C SER A 1009 -26.39 -30.99 12.57
N ALA A 1010 -26.75 -32.18 13.07
CA ALA A 1010 -28.15 -32.54 13.32
C ALA A 1010 -28.82 -31.63 14.37
N ILE A 1011 -28.09 -31.28 15.44
CA ILE A 1011 -28.58 -30.34 16.48
C ILE A 1011 -28.83 -28.95 15.87
N TYR A 1012 -27.88 -28.45 15.09
CA TYR A 1012 -28.02 -27.13 14.45
C TYR A 1012 -29.12 -27.10 13.37
N ILE A 1013 -29.29 -28.18 12.59
CA ILE A 1013 -30.39 -28.30 11.64
C ILE A 1013 -31.74 -28.28 12.37
N SER A 1014 -31.87 -29.03 13.47
CA SER A 1014 -33.09 -29.05 14.27
C SER A 1014 -33.39 -27.68 14.91
N SER A 1015 -32.36 -26.98 15.38
CA SER A 1015 -32.48 -25.60 15.85
C SER A 1015 -32.95 -24.66 14.74
N CYS A 1016 -32.39 -24.79 13.53
CA CYS A 1016 -32.80 -23.99 12.38
C CYS A 1016 -34.26 -24.26 11.97
N GLU A 1017 -34.69 -25.52 11.97
CA GLU A 1017 -36.09 -25.90 11.70
C GLU A 1017 -37.05 -25.25 12.71
N ARG A 1018 -36.69 -25.23 14.01
CA ARG A 1018 -37.49 -24.55 15.03
C ARG A 1018 -37.56 -23.05 14.85
N LEU A 1019 -36.49 -22.41 14.39
CA LEU A 1019 -36.51 -20.99 14.03
C LEU A 1019 -37.43 -20.72 12.83
N LEU A 1020 -37.24 -21.45 11.73
CA LEU A 1020 -37.96 -21.22 10.47
C LEU A 1020 -39.47 -21.49 10.61
N TYR A 1021 -39.88 -22.47 11.41
CA TYR A 1021 -41.29 -22.80 11.63
C TYR A 1021 -41.90 -22.14 12.87
N ASN A 1022 -41.19 -21.21 13.53
CA ASN A 1022 -41.78 -20.39 14.59
C ASN A 1022 -42.61 -19.26 14.00
N SER A 1023 -43.90 -19.52 13.80
CA SER A 1023 -44.85 -18.58 13.17
C SER A 1023 -44.91 -17.20 13.87
N GLU A 1024 -44.75 -17.14 15.19
CA GLU A 1024 -44.76 -15.86 15.92
C GLU A 1024 -43.51 -15.05 15.61
N LEU A 1025 -42.34 -15.69 15.63
CA LEU A 1025 -41.06 -15.04 15.38
C LEU A 1025 -40.92 -14.65 13.90
N ILE A 1026 -41.28 -15.51 12.96
CA ILE A 1026 -41.24 -15.19 11.52
C ILE A 1026 -42.12 -13.98 11.21
N ARG A 1027 -43.34 -13.94 11.75
CA ARG A 1027 -44.24 -12.79 11.59
C ARG A 1027 -43.63 -11.50 12.16
N TYR A 1028 -43.02 -11.57 13.34
CA TYR A 1028 -42.29 -10.44 13.91
C TYR A 1028 -41.15 -9.96 12.98
N LEU A 1029 -40.40 -10.89 12.38
CA LEU A 1029 -39.29 -10.55 11.50
C LEU A 1029 -39.76 -9.90 10.18
N GLU A 1030 -40.86 -10.40 9.61
CA GLU A 1030 -41.51 -9.81 8.43
C GLU A 1030 -42.04 -8.39 8.70
N GLU A 1031 -42.64 -8.17 9.88
CA GLU A 1031 -43.18 -6.86 10.29
C GLU A 1031 -42.07 -5.86 10.68
N SER A 1032 -40.84 -6.33 10.94
CA SER A 1032 -39.76 -5.52 11.53
C SER A 1032 -38.93 -4.68 10.55
N ASN A 1033 -39.09 -4.88 9.23
CA ASN A 1033 -38.39 -4.15 8.15
C ASN A 1033 -36.86 -3.99 8.37
N PHE A 1034 -36.11 -5.08 8.24
CA PHE A 1034 -34.64 -5.05 8.35
C PHE A 1034 -33.95 -4.59 7.06
N ASP A 1035 -32.83 -3.87 7.19
CA ASP A 1035 -32.05 -3.38 6.05
C ASP A 1035 -31.05 -4.43 5.51
N ALA A 1036 -30.56 -5.31 6.40
CA ALA A 1036 -29.63 -6.37 6.07
C ALA A 1036 -29.64 -7.49 7.12
N LEU A 1037 -29.21 -8.69 6.70
CA LEU A 1037 -28.97 -9.83 7.59
C LEU A 1037 -27.46 -10.07 7.74
N PHE A 1038 -26.98 -10.15 8.99
CA PHE A 1038 -25.59 -10.48 9.32
C PHE A 1038 -25.51 -11.89 9.93
N THR A 1039 -24.72 -12.79 9.31
CA THR A 1039 -24.66 -14.20 9.70
C THR A 1039 -23.29 -14.80 9.41
N ASP A 1040 -22.96 -15.91 10.08
CA ASP A 1040 -21.90 -16.80 9.61
C ASP A 1040 -22.53 -17.84 8.67
N PRO A 1041 -22.08 -17.96 7.40
CA PRO A 1041 -22.71 -18.85 6.42
C PRO A 1041 -22.37 -20.33 6.60
N PHE A 1042 -21.49 -20.71 7.55
CA PHE A 1042 -21.15 -22.10 7.81
C PHE A 1042 -22.37 -22.97 8.14
N LEU A 1043 -23.38 -22.38 8.79
CA LEU A 1043 -24.70 -22.97 8.99
C LEU A 1043 -25.73 -22.03 8.34
N PRO A 1044 -26.26 -22.37 7.14
CA PRO A 1044 -26.95 -21.40 6.27
C PRO A 1044 -28.38 -21.04 6.72
N CYS A 1045 -28.71 -21.15 8.01
CA CYS A 1045 -30.04 -20.80 8.52
C CYS A 1045 -30.36 -19.31 8.32
N GLY A 1046 -29.40 -18.44 8.65
CA GLY A 1046 -29.52 -17.00 8.41
C GLY A 1046 -29.69 -16.67 6.93
N GLN A 1047 -29.04 -17.41 6.03
CA GLN A 1047 -29.18 -17.18 4.60
C GLN A 1047 -30.54 -17.64 4.05
N ILE A 1048 -31.10 -18.75 4.55
CA ILE A 1048 -32.46 -19.18 4.21
C ILE A 1048 -33.47 -18.09 4.63
N LEU A 1049 -33.28 -17.53 5.83
CA LEU A 1049 -34.14 -16.46 6.35
C LEU A 1049 -33.97 -15.14 5.57
N ALA A 1050 -32.75 -14.78 5.18
CA ALA A 1050 -32.49 -13.61 4.34
C ALA A 1050 -33.21 -13.72 2.99
N GLU A 1051 -33.21 -14.93 2.41
CA GLU A 1051 -33.91 -15.22 1.16
C GLU A 1051 -35.43 -15.10 1.31
N HIS A 1052 -36.01 -15.61 2.41
CA HIS A 1052 -37.45 -15.48 2.71
C HIS A 1052 -37.87 -14.02 2.88
N LEU A 1053 -37.08 -13.25 3.64
CA LEU A 1053 -37.33 -11.82 3.90
C LEU A 1053 -36.95 -10.91 2.72
N SER A 1054 -36.29 -11.44 1.68
CA SER A 1054 -35.79 -10.68 0.53
C SER A 1054 -34.84 -9.53 0.90
N ILE A 1055 -34.00 -9.72 1.92
CA ILE A 1055 -33.02 -8.73 2.40
C ILE A 1055 -31.58 -9.12 2.05
N PRO A 1056 -30.66 -8.15 1.84
CA PRO A 1056 -29.26 -8.45 1.53
C PRO A 1056 -28.56 -9.10 2.73
N SER A 1057 -27.73 -10.11 2.47
CA SER A 1057 -26.92 -10.76 3.50
C SER A 1057 -25.46 -10.32 3.47
N VAL A 1058 -24.91 -10.14 4.67
CA VAL A 1058 -23.49 -9.89 4.95
C VAL A 1058 -22.96 -11.07 5.74
N PHE A 1059 -21.94 -11.74 5.19
CA PHE A 1059 -21.36 -12.93 5.79
C PHE A 1059 -20.12 -12.58 6.60
N LEU A 1060 -20.00 -13.16 7.78
CA LEU A 1060 -18.77 -13.18 8.57
C LEU A 1060 -18.29 -14.62 8.66
N LEU A 1061 -17.25 -14.98 7.90
CA LEU A 1061 -16.81 -16.36 7.74
C LEU A 1061 -15.30 -16.48 7.98
N GLN A 1062 -14.82 -17.57 8.58
CA GLN A 1062 -13.39 -17.90 8.52
C GLN A 1062 -13.07 -18.63 7.20
N GLN A 1063 -13.52 -19.88 7.06
CA GLN A 1063 -13.39 -20.67 5.83
C GLN A 1063 -14.44 -21.80 5.85
N ILE A 1064 -14.95 -22.24 4.70
CA ILE A 1064 -15.71 -23.50 4.61
C ILE A 1064 -14.71 -24.59 4.16
N PRO A 1065 -14.54 -25.71 4.88
CA PRO A 1065 -13.47 -26.68 4.61
C PRO A 1065 -13.41 -27.26 3.18
N CYS A 1066 -14.54 -27.31 2.47
CA CYS A 1066 -14.63 -27.75 1.08
C CYS A 1066 -14.46 -26.63 0.05
N GLY A 1067 -14.25 -25.38 0.46
CA GLY A 1067 -14.08 -24.25 -0.46
C GLY A 1067 -15.39 -23.76 -1.10
N LEU A 1068 -16.55 -24.10 -0.52
CA LEU A 1068 -17.86 -23.69 -1.04
C LEU A 1068 -18.01 -22.17 -1.12
N GLU A 1069 -17.33 -21.43 -0.25
CA GLU A 1069 -17.24 -19.97 -0.28
C GLU A 1069 -16.54 -19.47 -1.55
N MET A 1070 -15.52 -20.18 -2.03
CA MET A 1070 -14.79 -19.84 -3.25
C MET A 1070 -15.63 -20.20 -4.48
N GLU A 1071 -16.36 -21.32 -4.44
CA GLU A 1071 -17.29 -21.70 -5.51
C GLU A 1071 -18.48 -20.73 -5.60
N ALA A 1072 -19.03 -20.30 -4.46
CA ALA A 1072 -20.13 -19.34 -4.40
C ALA A 1072 -19.76 -17.97 -4.97
N THR A 1073 -18.52 -17.52 -4.76
CA THR A 1073 -18.01 -16.25 -5.29
C THR A 1073 -17.29 -16.39 -6.62
N GLN A 1074 -17.15 -17.61 -7.15
CA GLN A 1074 -16.40 -17.90 -8.37
C GLN A 1074 -14.90 -17.54 -8.28
N CYS A 1075 -14.33 -17.55 -7.07
CA CYS A 1075 -12.90 -17.37 -6.85
C CYS A 1075 -12.11 -18.64 -7.23
N PRO A 1076 -10.98 -18.51 -7.95
CA PRO A 1076 -10.09 -19.64 -8.22
C PRO A 1076 -9.53 -20.25 -6.93
N ASN A 1077 -9.66 -21.58 -6.78
CA ASN A 1077 -9.15 -22.32 -5.62
C ASN A 1077 -8.45 -23.64 -6.03
N PRO A 1078 -7.37 -23.59 -6.84
CA PRO A 1078 -6.80 -24.78 -7.45
C PRO A 1078 -5.90 -25.58 -6.49
N PRO A 1079 -6.07 -26.91 -6.40
CA PRO A 1079 -5.30 -27.78 -5.51
C PRO A 1079 -3.83 -27.96 -5.96
N SER A 1080 -3.45 -27.45 -7.12
CA SER A 1080 -2.07 -27.53 -7.64
C SER A 1080 -1.09 -26.61 -6.92
N TYR A 1081 -1.56 -25.52 -6.31
CA TYR A 1081 -0.73 -24.58 -5.56
C TYR A 1081 -1.43 -24.00 -4.32
N VAL A 1082 -2.72 -24.27 -4.11
CA VAL A 1082 -3.41 -23.95 -2.85
C VAL A 1082 -3.53 -25.23 -2.00
N PRO A 1083 -2.74 -25.37 -0.93
CA PRO A 1083 -2.87 -26.46 0.03
C PRO A 1083 -4.28 -26.55 0.61
N ARG A 1084 -4.85 -27.76 0.63
CA ARG A 1084 -6.11 -28.07 1.31
C ARG A 1084 -5.90 -28.09 2.82
N THR A 1085 -6.90 -27.61 3.55
CA THR A 1085 -6.88 -27.62 5.02
C THR A 1085 -6.61 -29.04 5.52
N PHE A 1086 -5.72 -29.18 6.51
CA PHE A 1086 -5.22 -30.45 7.06
C PHE A 1086 -4.24 -31.26 6.18
N SER A 1087 -3.86 -30.80 4.98
CA SER A 1087 -2.82 -31.49 4.18
C SER A 1087 -1.40 -31.34 4.76
N GLY A 1088 -1.16 -30.26 5.52
CA GLY A 1088 0.15 -29.92 6.06
C GLY A 1088 1.16 -29.41 5.01
N TYR A 1089 0.71 -29.14 3.79
CA TYR A 1089 1.56 -28.64 2.70
C TYR A 1089 1.59 -27.10 2.61
N THR A 1090 2.60 -26.59 1.89
CA THR A 1090 2.78 -25.16 1.56
C THR A 1090 2.43 -24.90 0.10
N ASP A 1091 2.36 -23.65 -0.34
CA ASP A 1091 2.25 -23.29 -1.78
C ASP A 1091 3.37 -23.88 -2.64
N HIS A 1092 4.55 -24.13 -2.04
CA HIS A 1092 5.62 -24.91 -2.65
C HIS A 1092 5.42 -26.44 -2.51
N MET A 1093 4.56 -27.02 -3.35
CA MET A 1093 4.38 -28.49 -3.46
C MET A 1093 5.13 -29.09 -4.64
N ASN A 1094 5.76 -30.24 -4.43
CA ASN A 1094 6.22 -31.13 -5.51
C ASN A 1094 5.04 -31.87 -6.16
N PHE A 1095 5.28 -32.55 -7.28
CA PHE A 1095 4.22 -33.25 -8.03
C PHE A 1095 3.39 -34.20 -7.16
N PHE A 1096 4.03 -35.05 -6.34
CA PHE A 1096 3.33 -36.01 -5.50
C PHE A 1096 2.52 -35.33 -4.39
N GLN A 1097 3.05 -34.26 -3.79
CA GLN A 1097 2.32 -33.46 -2.82
C GLN A 1097 1.09 -32.81 -3.45
N ARG A 1098 1.17 -32.32 -4.70
CA ARG A 1098 0.01 -31.79 -5.44
C ARG A 1098 -1.04 -32.85 -5.72
N VAL A 1099 -0.61 -34.06 -6.12
CA VAL A 1099 -1.52 -35.20 -6.32
C VAL A 1099 -2.22 -35.57 -5.02
N ILE A 1100 -1.48 -35.66 -3.92
CA ILE A 1100 -2.06 -35.93 -2.59
C ILE A 1100 -3.02 -34.80 -2.18
N ASN A 1101 -2.62 -33.54 -2.38
CA ASN A 1101 -3.45 -32.37 -2.08
C ASN A 1101 -4.77 -32.36 -2.87
N PHE A 1102 -4.74 -32.79 -4.14
CA PHE A 1102 -5.94 -33.01 -4.95
C PHE A 1102 -6.82 -34.13 -4.36
N PHE A 1103 -6.24 -35.25 -3.94
CA PHE A 1103 -7.01 -36.33 -3.31
C PHE A 1103 -7.59 -35.95 -1.94
N PHE A 1104 -6.96 -35.02 -1.21
CA PHE A 1104 -7.52 -34.46 0.03
C PHE A 1104 -8.81 -33.65 -0.21
N GLU A 1105 -9.03 -33.12 -1.40
CA GLU A 1105 -10.22 -32.34 -1.74
C GLU A 1105 -11.48 -33.22 -1.85
N ILE A 1106 -11.36 -34.44 -2.37
CA ILE A 1106 -12.49 -35.31 -2.66
C ILE A 1106 -13.28 -35.67 -1.39
N PRO A 1107 -12.65 -36.14 -0.28
CA PRO A 1107 -13.38 -36.41 0.96
C PRO A 1107 -14.03 -35.15 1.56
N ASN A 1108 -13.38 -33.99 1.47
CA ASN A 1108 -13.92 -32.73 1.99
C ASN A 1108 -15.17 -32.29 1.21
N SER A 1109 -15.15 -32.43 -0.13
CA SER A 1109 -16.30 -32.15 -0.99
C SER A 1109 -17.47 -33.08 -0.69
N VAL A 1110 -17.22 -34.40 -0.55
CA VAL A 1110 -18.25 -35.38 -0.18
C VAL A 1110 -18.84 -35.08 1.20
N LEU A 1111 -18.00 -34.78 2.20
CA LEU A 1111 -18.45 -34.43 3.54
C LEU A 1111 -19.35 -33.20 3.52
N CYS A 1112 -18.94 -32.12 2.85
CA CYS A 1112 -19.76 -30.93 2.69
C CYS A 1112 -21.09 -31.21 1.98
N HIS A 1113 -21.08 -32.03 0.92
CA HIS A 1113 -22.30 -32.39 0.23
C HIS A 1113 -23.30 -33.11 1.17
N LEU A 1114 -22.83 -34.05 1.99
CA LEU A 1114 -23.66 -34.75 2.98
C LEU A 1114 -24.20 -33.80 4.06
N LEU A 1115 -23.37 -32.86 4.50
CA LEU A 1115 -23.69 -31.89 5.55
C LEU A 1115 -24.74 -30.86 5.06
N PHE A 1116 -24.52 -30.28 3.88
CA PHE A 1116 -25.40 -29.26 3.29
C PHE A 1116 -26.65 -29.84 2.61
N ARG A 1117 -26.70 -31.14 2.27
CA ARG A 1117 -27.90 -31.77 1.68
C ARG A 1117 -29.15 -31.57 2.54
N HIS A 1118 -29.02 -31.65 3.86
CA HIS A 1118 -30.13 -31.48 4.79
C HIS A 1118 -30.60 -30.02 4.82
N TYR A 1119 -29.67 -29.06 4.76
CA TYR A 1119 -29.99 -27.64 4.65
C TYR A 1119 -30.63 -27.29 3.31
N SER A 1120 -30.17 -27.86 2.18
CA SER A 1120 -30.82 -27.67 0.88
C SER A 1120 -32.26 -28.16 0.92
N LYS A 1121 -32.52 -29.34 1.52
CA LYS A 1121 -33.88 -29.86 1.68
C LYS A 1121 -34.75 -28.93 2.54
N LEU A 1122 -34.26 -28.55 3.72
CA LEU A 1122 -34.98 -27.63 4.62
C LEU A 1122 -35.27 -26.28 3.94
N ALA A 1123 -34.32 -25.75 3.19
CA ALA A 1123 -34.46 -24.51 2.44
C ALA A 1123 -35.52 -24.63 1.33
N SER A 1124 -35.50 -25.71 0.55
CA SER A 1124 -36.49 -25.95 -0.50
C SER A 1124 -37.90 -26.11 0.06
N ASP A 1125 -38.03 -26.86 1.16
CA ASP A 1125 -39.30 -27.10 1.84
C ASP A 1125 -39.85 -25.78 2.43
N PHE A 1126 -38.99 -24.94 3.03
CA PHE A 1126 -39.42 -23.66 3.63
C PHE A 1126 -39.74 -22.59 2.58
N LEU A 1127 -38.88 -22.42 1.57
CA LEU A 1127 -39.03 -21.42 0.50
C LEU A 1127 -39.99 -21.85 -0.62
N GLN A 1128 -40.52 -23.08 -0.56
CA GLN A 1128 -41.45 -23.66 -1.52
C GLN A 1128 -40.94 -23.66 -2.97
N ARG A 1129 -39.62 -23.84 -3.15
CA ARG A 1129 -38.95 -23.92 -4.46
C ARG A 1129 -37.62 -24.64 -4.36
N ASP A 1130 -37.21 -25.36 -5.41
CA ASP A 1130 -35.91 -26.03 -5.42
C ASP A 1130 -34.75 -25.03 -5.32
N VAL A 1131 -33.97 -25.13 -4.24
CA VAL A 1131 -32.76 -24.34 -4.00
C VAL A 1131 -31.64 -25.20 -3.45
N THR A 1132 -30.41 -24.89 -3.83
CA THR A 1132 -29.22 -25.46 -3.18
C THR A 1132 -28.59 -24.46 -2.22
N VAL A 1133 -27.83 -24.93 -1.23
CA VAL A 1133 -27.03 -24.04 -0.37
C VAL A 1133 -26.07 -23.17 -1.20
N LEU A 1134 -25.51 -23.70 -2.29
CA LEU A 1134 -24.66 -22.91 -3.19
C LEU A 1134 -25.42 -21.74 -3.84
N ASP A 1135 -26.66 -21.96 -4.28
CA ASP A 1135 -27.51 -20.89 -4.83
C ASP A 1135 -27.85 -19.81 -3.80
N LEU A 1136 -28.04 -20.23 -2.55
CA LEU A 1136 -28.23 -19.32 -1.42
C LEU A 1136 -26.97 -18.49 -1.15
N LEU A 1137 -25.79 -19.12 -1.08
CA LEU A 1137 -24.52 -18.43 -0.79
C LEU A 1137 -24.10 -17.45 -1.89
N ARG A 1138 -24.38 -17.75 -3.16
CA ARG A 1138 -24.12 -16.85 -4.31
C ARG A 1138 -24.80 -15.48 -4.18
N LYS A 1139 -25.83 -15.36 -3.33
CA LYS A 1139 -26.60 -14.12 -3.17
C LYS A 1139 -26.03 -13.14 -2.14
N ALA A 1140 -24.98 -13.51 -1.42
CA ALA A 1140 -24.35 -12.65 -0.43
C ALA A 1140 -23.86 -11.33 -1.04
N SER A 1141 -24.12 -10.23 -0.34
CA SER A 1141 -23.68 -8.90 -0.76
C SER A 1141 -22.21 -8.66 -0.41
N ILE A 1142 -21.78 -9.10 0.77
CA ILE A 1142 -20.40 -8.94 1.27
C ILE A 1142 -19.98 -10.21 2.02
N TRP A 1143 -18.74 -10.65 1.81
CA TRP A 1143 -18.06 -11.70 2.57
C TRP A 1143 -16.93 -11.10 3.38
N LEU A 1144 -17.13 -10.97 4.69
CA LEU A 1144 -16.10 -10.59 5.64
C LEU A 1144 -15.35 -11.86 6.09
N LEU A 1145 -14.14 -12.05 5.56
CA LEU A 1145 -13.28 -13.20 5.83
C LEU A 1145 -12.43 -12.95 7.08
N ARG A 1146 -12.63 -13.71 8.14
CA ARG A 1146 -11.83 -13.71 9.39
C ARG A 1146 -10.46 -14.39 9.20
N LEU A 1147 -9.78 -14.03 8.12
CA LEU A 1147 -8.46 -14.50 7.71
C LEU A 1147 -7.56 -13.27 7.57
N ASP A 1148 -6.26 -13.46 7.42
CA ASP A 1148 -5.39 -12.40 6.90
C ASP A 1148 -4.41 -12.98 5.86
N PHE A 1149 -4.01 -12.15 4.90
CA PHE A 1149 -3.23 -12.60 3.77
C PHE A 1149 -1.83 -13.08 4.14
N ALA A 1150 -1.28 -12.68 5.30
CA ALA A 1150 0.07 -13.07 5.71
C ALA A 1150 0.20 -14.56 6.11
N PHE A 1151 -0.91 -15.24 6.42
CA PHE A 1151 -0.90 -16.66 6.84
C PHE A 1151 -1.70 -17.55 5.87
N HIS A 1152 -2.24 -16.96 4.81
CA HIS A 1152 -2.95 -17.67 3.76
C HIS A 1152 -2.18 -17.66 2.46
N PHE A 1153 -2.33 -18.75 1.70
CA PHE A 1153 -1.66 -18.87 0.42
C PHE A 1153 -2.27 -17.89 -0.59
N PRO A 1154 -1.43 -17.25 -1.42
CA PRO A 1154 -1.87 -16.25 -2.38
C PRO A 1154 -2.86 -16.86 -3.37
N ARG A 1155 -4.04 -16.24 -3.48
CA ARG A 1155 -5.08 -16.59 -4.46
C ARG A 1155 -5.94 -15.35 -4.78
N PRO A 1156 -6.52 -15.26 -5.99
CA PRO A 1156 -7.44 -14.18 -6.32
C PRO A 1156 -8.73 -14.24 -5.49
N LEU A 1157 -9.22 -13.09 -5.04
CA LEU A 1157 -10.50 -12.93 -4.33
C LEU A 1157 -11.39 -11.94 -5.09
N MET A 1158 -12.71 -12.13 -5.03
CA MET A 1158 -13.66 -11.16 -5.60
C MET A 1158 -13.70 -9.88 -4.74
N PRO A 1159 -14.03 -8.70 -5.31
CA PRO A 1159 -14.06 -7.43 -4.58
C PRO A 1159 -15.00 -7.39 -3.37
N ASN A 1160 -16.05 -8.21 -3.38
CA ASN A 1160 -16.98 -8.34 -2.24
C ASN A 1160 -16.47 -9.29 -1.15
N MET A 1161 -15.29 -9.91 -1.31
CA MET A 1161 -14.62 -10.72 -0.28
C MET A 1161 -13.52 -9.89 0.40
N ILE A 1162 -13.82 -9.42 1.61
CA ILE A 1162 -12.98 -8.51 2.38
C ILE A 1162 -12.33 -9.29 3.51
N VAL A 1163 -11.00 -9.32 3.51
CA VAL A 1163 -10.19 -9.96 4.54
C VAL A 1163 -10.13 -9.03 5.76
N ILE A 1164 -10.66 -9.47 6.90
CA ILE A 1164 -10.80 -8.71 8.15
C ILE A 1164 -10.20 -9.45 9.36
N GLY A 1165 -9.02 -10.04 9.19
CA GLY A 1165 -8.27 -10.65 10.29
C GLY A 1165 -7.95 -9.63 11.39
N GLY A 1166 -7.76 -10.10 12.63
CA GLY A 1166 -7.35 -9.25 13.76
C GLY A 1166 -8.47 -8.51 14.51
N ILE A 1167 -9.74 -8.66 14.12
CA ILE A 1167 -10.91 -7.97 14.74
C ILE A 1167 -11.12 -8.22 16.25
N THR A 1168 -10.49 -9.23 16.85
CA THR A 1168 -10.59 -9.50 18.29
C THR A 1168 -9.44 -8.90 19.12
N CYS A 1169 -8.52 -8.14 18.49
CA CYS A 1169 -7.41 -7.48 19.17
C CYS A 1169 -7.90 -6.22 19.91
N THR A 1170 -7.97 -6.26 21.24
CA THR A 1170 -8.43 -5.12 22.04
C THR A 1170 -7.37 -4.02 22.12
N HIS A 1171 -7.68 -2.83 21.59
CA HIS A 1171 -6.87 -1.62 21.79
C HIS A 1171 -7.06 -1.09 23.22
N LYS A 1172 -6.02 -1.13 24.04
CA LYS A 1172 -5.97 -0.29 25.27
C LYS A 1172 -5.81 1.16 24.84
N LYS A 1173 -6.68 2.07 25.31
CA LYS A 1173 -6.58 3.52 25.06
C LYS A 1173 -5.22 4.05 25.52
N LEU A 1174 -4.44 4.64 24.61
CA LEU A 1174 -3.27 5.46 24.96
C LEU A 1174 -3.71 6.84 25.48
N SER A 1175 -2.86 7.46 26.31
CA SER A 1175 -2.98 8.87 26.71
C SER A 1175 -2.67 9.82 25.54
N GLN A 1176 -3.06 11.10 25.64
CA GLN A 1176 -2.85 12.14 24.59
C GLN A 1176 -1.40 12.25 24.08
N VAL A 1177 -0.41 11.85 24.89
CA VAL A 1177 1.01 11.82 24.52
C VAL A 1177 1.29 10.77 23.44
N GLY A 1178 0.58 9.63 23.45
CA GLY A 1178 0.69 8.58 22.44
C GLY A 1178 0.25 9.04 21.05
N ASP A 1179 -0.84 9.79 20.95
CA ASP A 1179 -1.37 10.31 19.68
C ASP A 1179 -0.40 11.35 19.05
N ALA A 1180 0.23 12.19 19.88
CA ALA A 1180 1.24 13.16 19.42
C ALA A 1180 2.52 12.51 18.89
N LEU A 1181 2.92 11.36 19.44
CA LEU A 1181 4.04 10.55 18.97
C LEU A 1181 3.73 9.85 17.65
N VAL A 1182 2.53 9.30 17.51
CA VAL A 1182 2.05 8.75 16.22
C VAL A 1182 2.08 9.86 15.16
N CYS A 1183 1.55 11.05 15.45
CA CYS A 1183 1.64 12.20 14.53
C CYS A 1183 3.08 12.68 14.24
N PHE A 1184 4.05 12.51 15.15
CA PHE A 1184 5.45 12.84 14.89
C PHE A 1184 6.10 11.87 13.89
N PHE A 1185 5.83 10.57 14.00
CA PHE A 1185 6.36 9.56 13.08
C PHE A 1185 5.61 9.53 11.74
N PHE A 1186 4.33 9.87 11.72
CA PHE A 1186 3.53 10.01 10.48
C PHE A 1186 4.00 11.16 9.56
N LEU A 1187 4.72 12.16 10.10
CA LEU A 1187 5.27 13.26 9.30
C LEU A 1187 6.58 12.91 8.59
N HIS A 1188 7.21 11.76 8.84
CA HIS A 1188 8.53 11.38 8.30
C HIS A 1188 8.65 9.95 7.74
N LEU A 1189 7.60 9.13 7.75
CA LEU A 1189 7.63 7.77 7.18
C LEU A 1189 6.28 7.45 6.50
N ASN A 1190 6.32 7.16 5.19
CA ASN A 1190 5.26 6.42 4.51
C ASN A 1190 5.44 4.94 4.86
N PHE A 1191 4.51 4.28 5.56
CA PHE A 1191 4.48 2.81 5.56
C PHE A 1191 3.10 2.18 5.77
N VAL A 1192 2.94 1.05 5.08
CA VAL A 1192 1.92 0.00 5.16
C VAL A 1192 1.97 -0.70 6.53
N SER A 1193 0.79 -0.95 7.14
CA SER A 1193 0.65 -1.69 8.40
C SER A 1193 -0.12 -2.99 8.16
N LEU A 1194 0.50 -4.11 8.53
CA LEU A 1194 -0.14 -5.39 8.84
C LEU A 1194 0.05 -5.61 10.35
N ASN A 1195 -0.63 -6.61 10.97
CA ASN A 1195 -0.02 -7.70 11.79
C ASN A 1195 -0.92 -8.45 12.80
N TRP A 1196 -0.49 -9.68 13.16
CA TRP A 1196 -1.32 -10.79 13.67
C TRP A 1196 -1.10 -11.22 15.14
N ASN A 1197 -2.22 -11.66 15.72
CA ASN A 1197 -2.45 -12.75 16.72
C ASN A 1197 -2.61 -12.41 18.21
N CYS A 1198 -3.72 -12.96 18.77
CA CYS A 1198 -3.94 -13.17 20.20
C CYS A 1198 -4.94 -14.33 20.44
N VAL A 1199 -4.51 -15.61 20.43
CA VAL A 1199 -5.09 -16.69 21.26
C VAL A 1199 -4.07 -17.82 21.46
N SER A 1200 -3.46 -17.91 22.64
CA SER A 1200 -3.09 -19.20 23.25
C SER A 1200 -2.89 -19.05 24.76
N ARG A 1201 -3.98 -19.22 25.51
CA ARG A 1201 -3.91 -19.78 26.88
C ARG A 1201 -3.99 -21.30 26.75
N PHE A 1202 -2.86 -21.96 26.47
CA PHE A 1202 -2.71 -23.38 26.76
C PHE A 1202 -1.93 -23.52 28.07
N LYS A 1203 -2.59 -24.11 29.05
CA LYS A 1203 -1.98 -24.51 30.31
C LYS A 1203 -1.06 -25.70 29.99
N LEU A 1204 0.21 -25.58 30.37
CA LEU A 1204 1.19 -26.67 30.37
C LEU A 1204 0.59 -27.96 30.96
N LEU A 1205 0.80 -29.08 30.28
CA LEU A 1205 1.07 -30.36 30.93
C LEU A 1205 2.24 -31.01 30.17
N PHE A 1206 3.39 -31.02 30.84
CA PHE A 1206 4.59 -31.77 30.47
C PHE A 1206 4.29 -33.27 30.48
N THR A 1207 4.62 -33.94 29.38
CA THR A 1207 5.39 -35.20 29.32
C THR A 1207 5.92 -35.41 27.93
#